data_AF-A0A5A9NYT3-F1
#
_entry.id   AF-A0A5A9NYT3-F1
#
_cell.length_a   1.000
_cell.length_b   1.000
_cell.length_c   1.000
_cell.angle_alpha   90.00
_cell.angle_beta   90.00
_cell.angle_gamma   90.00
#
_symmetry.space_group_name_H-M   'P 1'
#
loop_
_entity.id
_entity.type
_entity.pdbx_description
1 polymer ?
#
loop_
_entity_poly.entity_id
_entity_poly.type
_entity_poly.pdbx_seq_one_letter_code
_entity_poly.pdbx_strand_id
1 'polypeptide(L)'
;MSEVCVYIRTCLREIADHQPPHLTERFVETPLAFLKLSTSHLCQKNVCLLLVILLLPLQGNAHPQCLDYKPPFQPPEPLVFCKEYAKFGCCDLDKDNQISQRFYQIMDYFDHTGFMACGKYIRNILCQECSPYAAHLYDAEDANTPMRELPGLCGNYCNDYWVYCRYTLSLLTNNNQTYAIEEDRNKFCKYLELKDPEYCYPNVLMSAELNANLGDVQADPQGCIQMCLEEVANGLRNPVAMVHANDGTHRFFIAEQLGYVWTYLANGSRIDRPFLNLTKAVLTSPWAGDERGFLCIALHPRFTEVKKAFVYYSVSVKKQEKIRVSEFTLSESDMNILDHSSERTLLEVDEPASNHNGGQLQFGLDGYLYIFIGDGGRAGDPFGKFGNSQNKSTLLGKVLRIDVDSNDSGVPYSIPPDNPFVGEKDTKPEIYAYGVRNMWRCSIDRGDSITGQGKGRMLCGDVGQNKYEEVDLIEKGGNYGWRAKEGFSCYDRKLCFNSSLNDILPIFAYPHKIGKSVTGGYIYRGCQMPNLNGLYIFGDFMSGRLMSLRENPDTGKWNYKEICMGNDKTCNFPKLINSYYKYIISFGEDEAGELYFLATGAASATAKAGVVYKIVDPSRRAPPGKCSYKPIPVSIKGKLVHFNPKEEFVINKKTSTTAVPKPKPTRPTTTPTPRPRVTQMSTQRVRTTTTVRPTPPRSRYSPSTLRPRPQFVTTARPTYWTPAPKSTEKTRGRGRGKSRRKGDRRNRSRAGMVRLVSADGRKDRGRVEIFFHGEWGTVCDDMFNMKAADIVCRQLGFLVAVQVSKRAELGAGGVRVSILLDDVDCEGTEKTLLQCKHAKIGKHNCSHDEDVGVICGFDEHAVE
;
A
#
# COMPACT_ATOMS: atom_id res chain seq x y z
N MET A 1 24.24 44.56 14.27
CA MET A 1 24.49 44.37 12.81
C MET A 1 24.61 45.68 12.03
N SER A 2 24.64 46.85 12.66
CA SER A 2 24.73 48.15 11.96
C SER A 2 26.14 48.78 11.91
N GLU A 3 27.12 48.28 12.67
CA GLU A 3 28.49 48.83 12.66
C GLU A 3 29.49 48.00 11.83
N VAL A 4 29.17 46.77 11.47
CA VAL A 4 30.03 45.91 10.62
C VAL A 4 29.90 46.25 9.12
N CYS A 5 28.81 46.91 8.71
CA CYS A 5 28.59 47.33 7.32
C CYS A 5 29.39 48.59 6.90
N VAL A 6 29.95 49.35 7.85
CA VAL A 6 30.71 50.57 7.55
C VAL A 6 32.18 50.26 7.26
N TYR A 7 32.75 49.21 7.86
CA TYR A 7 34.15 48.84 7.64
C TYR A 7 34.40 48.07 6.33
N ILE A 8 33.40 47.30 5.85
CA ILE A 8 33.53 46.51 4.61
C ILE A 8 33.38 47.39 3.34
N ARG A 9 32.73 48.55 3.44
CA ARG A 9 32.59 49.50 2.32
C ARG A 9 33.85 50.32 2.03
N THR A 10 34.81 50.37 2.95
CA THR A 10 36.05 51.16 2.77
C THR A 10 37.17 50.32 2.14
N CYS A 11 37.25 49.00 2.41
CA CYS A 11 38.25 48.12 1.78
C CYS A 11 37.95 47.74 0.33
N LEU A 12 36.70 47.80 -0.13
CA LEU A 12 36.32 47.45 -1.51
C LEU A 12 36.47 48.61 -2.51
N ARG A 13 36.95 49.78 -2.07
CA ARG A 13 37.24 50.94 -2.94
C ARG A 13 38.72 51.10 -3.33
N GLU A 14 39.64 50.30 -2.79
CA GLU A 14 41.09 50.39 -3.11
C GLU A 14 41.61 49.28 -4.04
N ILE A 15 40.77 48.32 -4.47
CA ILE A 15 41.18 47.22 -5.37
C ILE A 15 40.68 47.45 -6.82
N ALA A 16 40.03 48.58 -7.09
CA ALA A 16 39.55 48.97 -8.41
C ALA A 16 40.38 50.10 -9.02
N ASP A 17 41.70 49.95 -9.10
CA ASP A 17 42.54 50.69 -10.04
C ASP A 17 43.90 50.02 -10.19
N HIS A 18 44.07 49.20 -11.23
CA HIS A 18 45.29 49.11 -12.06
C HIS A 18 45.19 47.93 -13.04
N GLN A 19 45.02 48.27 -14.32
CA GLN A 19 45.33 47.40 -15.47
C GLN A 19 46.86 47.26 -15.63
N PRO A 20 47.32 46.16 -16.27
CA PRO A 20 48.02 46.36 -17.55
C PRO A 20 47.63 45.33 -18.62
N PRO A 21 47.93 45.58 -19.92
CA PRO A 21 47.45 44.76 -21.03
C PRO A 21 48.52 43.84 -21.68
N HIS A 22 48.02 42.80 -22.38
CA HIS A 22 48.54 42.10 -23.57
C HIS A 22 49.93 41.42 -23.58
N LEU A 23 49.99 40.09 -23.83
CA LEU A 23 50.56 39.41 -25.02
C LEU A 23 50.96 37.92 -24.78
N THR A 24 50.34 37.05 -25.60
CA THR A 24 50.86 35.88 -26.38
C THR A 24 51.84 34.81 -25.85
N GLU A 25 51.43 33.56 -26.12
CA GLU A 25 52.18 32.39 -26.66
C GLU A 25 53.05 31.45 -25.78
N ARG A 26 52.62 30.16 -25.82
CA ARG A 26 53.38 28.90 -26.08
C ARG A 26 54.26 28.19 -25.02
N PHE A 27 53.90 26.92 -24.82
CA PHE A 27 54.70 25.66 -24.76
C PHE A 27 55.57 25.27 -23.53
N VAL A 28 55.14 24.17 -22.89
CA VAL A 28 55.83 22.86 -22.69
C VAL A 28 56.89 22.64 -21.57
N GLU A 29 56.63 21.54 -20.82
CA GLU A 29 57.49 20.59 -20.07
C GLU A 29 58.21 20.92 -18.73
N THR A 30 57.95 20.02 -17.78
CA THR A 30 58.61 19.60 -16.51
C THR A 30 60.06 19.08 -16.66
N PRO A 31 60.85 18.65 -15.62
CA PRO A 31 60.80 18.82 -14.14
C PRO A 31 62.17 19.07 -13.40
N LEU A 32 62.11 19.15 -12.06
CA LEU A 32 63.10 18.74 -11.02
C LEU A 32 64.20 19.71 -10.48
N ALA A 33 64.03 20.01 -9.17
CA ALA A 33 64.99 19.89 -8.06
C ALA A 33 65.86 21.08 -7.55
N PHE A 34 65.43 21.57 -6.37
CA PHE A 34 66.18 21.84 -5.13
C PHE A 34 67.40 22.78 -5.11
N LEU A 35 67.26 23.94 -4.43
CA LEU A 35 68.22 24.38 -3.40
C LEU A 35 67.62 25.38 -2.37
N LYS A 36 67.51 24.87 -1.13
CA LYS A 36 67.60 25.45 0.23
C LYS A 36 67.31 26.96 0.52
N LEU A 37 66.25 27.11 1.33
CA LEU A 37 66.15 27.74 2.66
C LEU A 37 66.22 29.27 2.88
N SER A 38 65.08 29.72 3.45
CA SER A 38 64.94 30.58 4.64
C SER A 38 64.76 32.08 4.40
N THR A 39 63.50 32.54 4.49
CA THR A 39 63.00 33.45 5.56
C THR A 39 61.57 33.91 5.23
N SER A 40 60.55 33.10 5.53
CA SER A 40 59.15 33.57 5.47
C SER A 40 58.15 32.59 6.15
N HIS A 41 58.45 32.11 7.37
CA HIS A 41 57.57 31.15 8.06
C HIS A 41 56.64 31.75 9.12
N LEU A 42 56.54 33.09 9.24
CA LEU A 42 55.70 33.71 10.27
C LEU A 42 54.44 34.42 9.75
N CYS A 43 54.36 34.77 8.46
CA CYS A 43 53.19 35.47 7.90
C CYS A 43 52.15 34.54 7.24
N GLN A 44 52.54 33.30 6.93
CA GLN A 44 51.67 32.34 6.24
C GLN A 44 50.91 31.41 7.21
N LYS A 45 51.37 31.29 8.47
CA LYS A 45 50.66 30.52 9.50
C LYS A 45 49.39 31.21 9.99
N ASN A 46 49.35 32.54 10.08
CA ASN A 46 48.16 33.25 10.57
C ASN A 46 47.07 33.42 9.51
N VAL A 47 47.43 33.50 8.21
CA VAL A 47 46.44 33.57 7.13
C VAL A 47 45.84 32.19 6.83
N CYS A 48 46.63 31.10 6.89
CA CYS A 48 46.07 29.75 6.80
C CYS A 48 45.21 29.37 8.02
N LEU A 49 45.53 29.84 9.23
CA LEU A 49 44.70 29.54 10.41
C LEU A 49 43.33 30.26 10.33
N LEU A 50 43.29 31.48 9.82
CA LEU A 50 42.03 32.22 9.61
C LEU A 50 41.18 31.68 8.44
N LEU A 51 41.80 31.19 7.37
CA LEU A 51 41.10 30.53 6.25
C LEU A 51 40.60 29.12 6.59
N VAL A 52 41.26 28.42 7.52
CA VAL A 52 40.78 27.12 8.04
C VAL A 52 39.61 27.31 9.02
N ILE A 53 39.57 28.41 9.78
CA ILE A 53 38.43 28.71 10.66
C ILE A 53 37.18 29.16 9.89
N LEU A 54 37.34 29.76 8.70
CA LEU A 54 36.23 30.13 7.80
C LEU A 54 35.74 28.98 6.88
N LEU A 55 36.44 27.82 6.89
CA LEU A 55 36.08 26.61 6.14
C LEU A 55 35.73 25.42 7.03
N LEU A 56 35.65 25.62 8.36
CA LEU A 56 34.90 24.68 9.19
C LEU A 56 33.42 24.85 8.81
N PRO A 57 32.73 23.81 8.30
CA PRO A 57 31.29 23.87 8.31
C PRO A 57 30.92 24.15 9.77
N LEU A 58 30.03 25.11 10.01
CA LEU A 58 29.15 25.00 11.16
C LEU A 58 28.50 23.63 10.97
N GLN A 59 29.09 22.60 11.56
CA GLN A 59 28.41 21.36 11.85
C GLN A 59 27.29 21.81 12.79
N GLY A 60 26.16 22.20 12.21
CA GLY A 60 24.90 22.10 12.91
C GLY A 60 24.85 20.64 13.31
N ASN A 61 25.12 20.36 14.58
CA ASN A 61 24.99 19.02 15.11
C ASN A 61 23.54 18.62 14.82
N ALA A 62 23.36 17.71 13.86
CA ALA A 62 22.08 17.05 13.71
C ALA A 62 21.84 16.32 15.02
N HIS A 63 20.86 16.79 15.79
CA HIS A 63 20.50 16.15 17.03
C HIS A 63 20.09 14.71 16.75
N PRO A 64 20.44 13.75 17.62
CA PRO A 64 19.96 12.38 17.49
C PRO A 64 18.43 12.41 17.52
N GLN A 65 17.80 12.37 16.34
CA GLN A 65 16.48 11.80 16.24
C GLN A 65 16.72 10.30 16.40
N CYS A 66 16.00 9.70 17.32
CA CYS A 66 16.15 8.31 17.70
C CYS A 66 15.01 7.44 17.18
N LEU A 67 14.19 7.96 16.26
CA LEU A 67 13.29 7.10 15.46
C LEU A 67 14.04 6.27 14.41
N ASP A 68 15.36 6.28 14.51
CA ASP A 68 16.28 6.38 13.38
C ASP A 68 17.49 5.46 13.55
N TYR A 69 17.75 5.03 14.78
CA TYR A 69 18.63 3.90 15.07
C TYR A 69 17.78 2.84 15.75
N LYS A 70 17.51 1.74 15.01
CA LYS A 70 16.65 0.59 15.35
C LYS A 70 16.40 0.40 16.87
N PRO A 71 15.11 0.38 17.28
CA PRO A 71 14.58 -0.78 18.00
C PRO A 71 13.22 -1.29 17.45
N PRO A 72 12.72 -2.49 17.84
CA PRO A 72 13.18 -3.33 18.95
C PRO A 72 14.28 -4.25 18.44
N PHE A 73 15.51 -3.75 18.47
CA PHE A 73 16.70 -4.50 18.16
C PHE A 73 17.66 -4.20 19.29
N GLN A 74 18.05 -5.27 19.95
CA GLN A 74 19.10 -5.24 20.93
C GLN A 74 20.41 -4.94 20.17
N PRO A 75 21.21 -3.95 20.62
CA PRO A 75 22.56 -3.78 20.06
C PRO A 75 23.32 -5.12 20.20
N PRO A 76 24.23 -5.47 19.25
CA PRO A 76 24.96 -6.74 19.29
C PRO A 76 25.63 -7.00 20.63
N GLU A 77 26.05 -5.92 21.29
CA GLU A 77 26.50 -5.88 22.67
C GLU A 77 25.65 -4.88 23.46
N PRO A 78 25.28 -5.20 24.72
CA PRO A 78 24.42 -4.34 25.53
C PRO A 78 25.13 -3.04 25.94
N LEU A 79 24.37 -1.95 26.00
CA LEU A 79 24.86 -0.66 26.49
C LEU A 79 25.37 -0.78 27.93
N VAL A 80 26.49 -0.11 28.22
CA VAL A 80 27.19 -0.18 29.51
C VAL A 80 26.79 1.00 30.38
N PHE A 81 26.56 2.18 29.81
CA PHE A 81 26.30 3.41 30.53
C PHE A 81 24.80 3.75 30.61
N CYS A 82 24.14 3.92 29.46
CA CYS A 82 22.70 4.19 29.33
C CYS A 82 21.86 2.91 29.29
N LYS A 83 21.99 2.08 30.32
CA LYS A 83 21.43 0.72 30.39
C LYS A 83 19.91 0.66 30.24
N GLU A 84 19.20 1.71 30.66
CA GLU A 84 17.76 1.84 30.50
C GLU A 84 17.31 1.76 29.04
N TYR A 85 18.18 2.10 28.09
CA TYR A 85 17.91 2.10 26.66
C TYR A 85 18.45 0.86 25.93
N ALA A 86 19.06 -0.08 26.64
CA ALA A 86 19.70 -1.26 26.02
C ALA A 86 18.73 -2.19 25.28
N LYS A 87 17.43 -2.14 25.56
CA LYS A 87 16.41 -3.01 24.93
C LYS A 87 15.53 -2.30 23.89
N PHE A 88 15.41 -0.97 23.97
CA PHE A 88 14.41 -0.22 23.21
C PHE A 88 14.85 1.22 22.87
N GLY A 89 16.12 1.56 23.03
CA GLY A 89 16.67 2.85 22.63
C GLY A 89 17.74 2.72 21.54
N CYS A 90 18.34 3.85 21.22
CA CYS A 90 18.85 4.12 19.86
C CYS A 90 20.35 4.39 19.83
N CYS A 91 21.02 4.22 20.96
CA CYS A 91 22.46 4.23 21.02
C CYS A 91 23.02 2.85 20.69
N ASP A 92 24.13 2.84 19.97
CA ASP A 92 25.08 1.73 19.97
C ASP A 92 26.15 1.94 21.05
N LEU A 93 27.10 1.02 21.13
CA LEU A 93 28.19 1.09 22.12
C LEU A 93 29.09 2.32 21.93
N ASP A 94 29.29 2.77 20.69
CA ASP A 94 30.12 3.94 20.39
C ASP A 94 29.46 5.22 20.92
N LYS A 95 28.16 5.40 20.66
CA LYS A 95 27.41 6.55 21.19
C LYS A 95 27.28 6.50 22.71
N ASP A 96 27.05 5.32 23.28
CA ASP A 96 27.00 5.10 24.74
C ASP A 96 28.34 5.48 25.40
N ASN A 97 29.47 5.13 24.77
CA ASN A 97 30.79 5.53 25.23
C ASN A 97 31.02 7.05 25.13
N GLN A 98 30.56 7.70 24.07
CA GLN A 98 30.64 9.17 23.95
C GLN A 98 29.85 9.88 25.06
N ILE A 99 28.63 9.41 25.34
CA ILE A 99 27.79 9.93 26.42
C ILE A 99 28.47 9.71 27.78
N SER A 100 29.02 8.51 28.01
CA SER A 100 29.80 8.19 29.21
C SER A 100 31.00 9.13 29.39
N GLN A 101 31.78 9.39 28.34
CA GLN A 101 32.91 10.32 28.40
C GLN A 101 32.45 11.75 28.72
N ARG A 102 31.40 12.24 28.06
CA ARG A 102 30.82 13.57 28.34
C ARG A 102 30.33 13.68 29.78
N PHE A 103 29.71 12.62 30.31
CA PHE A 103 29.30 12.56 31.70
C PHE A 103 30.49 12.75 32.65
N TYR A 104 31.55 11.93 32.53
CA TYR A 104 32.69 12.05 33.43
C TYR A 104 33.40 13.40 33.32
N GLN A 105 33.51 13.97 32.12
CA GLN A 105 34.04 15.33 31.94
C GLN A 105 33.23 16.41 32.69
N ILE A 106 31.90 16.30 32.70
CA ILE A 106 31.05 17.22 33.48
C ILE A 106 31.23 16.95 34.98
N MET A 107 31.28 15.68 35.37
CA MET A 107 31.39 15.29 36.77
C MET A 107 32.74 15.63 37.40
N ASP A 108 33.81 15.82 36.62
CA ASP A 108 35.13 16.26 37.09
C ASP A 108 35.10 17.66 37.75
N TYR A 109 34.07 18.46 37.48
CA TYR A 109 33.86 19.77 38.14
C TYR A 109 33.23 19.66 39.54
N PHE A 110 32.84 18.46 39.97
CA PHE A 110 32.13 18.24 41.24
C PHE A 110 33.00 17.51 42.26
N ASP A 111 32.83 17.89 43.53
CA ASP A 111 33.35 17.10 44.64
C ASP A 111 32.48 15.84 44.85
N HIS A 112 32.87 14.99 45.79
CA HIS A 112 32.13 13.76 46.09
C HIS A 112 30.64 14.03 46.42
N THR A 113 30.35 15.13 47.12
CA THR A 113 28.98 15.48 47.52
C THR A 113 28.13 15.87 46.31
N GLY A 114 28.68 16.73 45.44
CA GLY A 114 28.05 17.12 44.18
C GLY A 114 27.90 15.94 43.22
N PHE A 115 28.87 15.02 43.21
CA PHE A 115 28.79 13.79 42.41
C PHE A 115 27.58 12.94 42.81
N MET A 116 27.39 12.73 44.11
CA MET A 116 26.28 11.94 44.64
C MET A 116 24.92 12.63 44.46
N ALA A 117 24.88 13.96 44.57
CA ALA A 117 23.66 14.74 44.37
C ALA A 117 23.23 14.77 42.89
N CYS A 118 24.20 14.96 41.97
CA CYS A 118 23.90 15.30 40.57
C CYS A 118 24.15 14.23 39.54
N GLY A 119 24.98 13.23 39.83
CA GLY A 119 25.33 12.18 38.87
C GLY A 119 24.09 11.50 38.26
N LYS A 120 23.04 11.27 39.05
CA LYS A 120 21.79 10.69 38.53
C LYS A 120 21.12 11.59 37.48
N TYR A 121 20.97 12.88 37.75
CA TYR A 121 20.28 13.82 36.86
C TYR A 121 21.08 14.04 35.57
N ILE A 122 22.39 14.26 35.68
CA ILE A 122 23.26 14.45 34.51
C ILE A 122 23.26 13.22 33.63
N ARG A 123 23.42 12.02 34.21
CA ARG A 123 23.35 10.78 33.44
C ARG A 123 22.00 10.64 32.75
N ASN A 124 20.90 10.83 33.47
CA ASN A 124 19.55 10.68 32.92
C ASN A 124 19.30 11.66 31.76
N ILE A 125 19.73 12.92 31.89
CA ILE A 125 19.61 13.95 30.85
C ILE A 125 20.42 13.55 29.61
N LEU A 126 21.71 13.20 29.79
CA LEU A 126 22.58 12.82 28.67
C LEU A 126 22.08 11.55 27.97
N CYS A 127 21.62 10.56 28.74
CA CYS A 127 21.08 9.33 28.18
C CYS A 127 19.75 9.52 27.42
N GLN A 128 19.08 10.68 27.51
CA GLN A 128 17.93 10.95 26.63
C GLN A 128 18.32 11.04 25.15
N GLU A 129 19.60 11.26 24.84
CA GLU A 129 20.12 11.08 23.47
C GLU A 129 19.92 9.65 22.96
N CYS A 130 19.78 8.65 23.84
CA CYS A 130 19.49 7.25 23.50
C CYS A 130 18.00 6.90 23.52
N SER A 131 17.12 7.82 23.93
CA SER A 131 15.69 7.55 24.04
C SER A 131 15.06 7.35 22.67
N PRO A 132 14.20 6.34 22.43
CA PRO A 132 13.48 6.23 21.15
C PRO A 132 12.61 7.44 20.85
N TYR A 133 12.27 8.23 21.88
CA TYR A 133 11.52 9.47 21.77
C TYR A 133 12.42 10.71 21.75
N ALA A 134 13.72 10.59 21.47
CA ALA A 134 14.62 11.74 21.44
C ALA A 134 14.17 12.82 20.42
N ALA A 135 13.51 12.41 19.32
CA ALA A 135 12.96 13.38 18.38
C ALA A 135 11.96 14.33 19.08
N HIS A 136 11.00 13.76 19.82
CA HIS A 136 9.99 14.52 20.55
C HIS A 136 10.58 15.27 21.76
N LEU A 137 11.43 14.59 22.55
CA LEU A 137 12.05 15.18 23.74
C LEU A 137 12.88 16.43 23.40
N TYR A 138 13.41 16.54 22.18
CA TYR A 138 14.25 17.67 21.78
C TYR A 138 13.59 18.60 20.75
N ASP A 139 12.28 18.49 20.53
CA ASP A 139 11.53 19.22 19.49
C ASP A 139 12.17 19.10 18.08
N ALA A 140 12.78 17.95 17.81
CA ALA A 140 13.51 17.68 16.56
C ALA A 140 12.62 17.06 15.46
N GLU A 141 11.31 16.93 15.70
CA GLU A 141 10.35 16.30 14.77
C GLU A 141 9.98 17.20 13.58
N ASP A 142 10.14 18.52 13.71
CA ASP A 142 9.82 19.50 12.69
C ASP A 142 11.05 20.37 12.36
N ALA A 143 11.38 20.47 11.06
CA ALA A 143 12.46 21.33 10.59
C ALA A 143 12.21 22.83 10.85
N ASN A 144 10.96 23.23 11.13
CA ASN A 144 10.58 24.63 11.42
C ASN A 144 10.51 24.95 12.92
N THR A 145 10.59 23.94 13.79
CA THR A 145 10.61 24.14 15.24
C THR A 145 12.06 24.29 15.70
N PRO A 146 12.41 25.36 16.43
CA PRO A 146 13.74 25.47 17.04
C PRO A 146 13.97 24.31 17.99
N MET A 147 14.95 23.47 17.64
CA MET A 147 15.36 22.32 18.42
C MET A 147 15.85 22.73 19.81
N ARG A 148 15.48 21.94 20.82
CA ARG A 148 15.94 22.12 22.20
C ARG A 148 17.40 21.68 22.32
N GLU A 149 18.19 22.39 23.11
CA GLU A 149 19.55 21.95 23.46
C GLU A 149 19.55 20.80 24.49
N LEU A 150 18.47 20.67 25.27
CA LEU A 150 18.31 19.69 26.35
C LEU A 150 16.92 19.04 26.28
N PRO A 151 16.78 17.78 26.75
CA PRO A 151 15.54 17.05 26.63
C PRO A 151 14.44 17.70 27.47
N GLY A 152 13.21 17.57 26.98
CA GLY A 152 11.99 17.95 27.65
C GLY A 152 11.75 17.12 28.91
N LEU A 153 11.70 17.79 30.06
CA LEU A 153 11.47 17.17 31.36
C LEU A 153 10.01 17.34 31.79
N CYS A 154 9.48 16.42 32.57
CA CYS A 154 8.19 16.61 33.23
C CYS A 154 8.34 17.62 34.37
N GLY A 155 7.33 18.47 34.62
CA GLY A 155 7.41 19.54 35.62
C GLY A 155 7.89 19.09 37.00
N ASN A 156 7.40 17.96 37.51
CA ASN A 156 7.85 17.41 38.80
C ASN A 156 9.35 17.03 38.78
N TYR A 157 9.80 16.35 37.73
CA TYR A 157 11.20 15.96 37.59
C TYR A 157 12.12 17.17 37.42
N CYS A 158 11.67 18.20 36.69
CA CYS A 158 12.36 19.46 36.58
C CYS A 158 12.52 20.17 37.93
N ASN A 159 11.45 20.22 38.74
CA ASN A 159 11.49 20.84 40.06
C ASN A 159 12.54 20.17 40.95
N ASP A 160 12.57 18.83 40.97
CA ASP A 160 13.57 18.08 41.72
C ASP A 160 14.98 18.35 41.19
N TYR A 161 15.15 18.37 39.87
CA TYR A 161 16.44 18.67 39.24
C TYR A 161 16.96 20.05 39.63
N TRP A 162 16.10 21.07 39.70
CA TRP A 162 16.47 22.40 40.15
C TRP A 162 16.92 22.42 41.62
N VAL A 163 16.20 21.72 42.49
CA VAL A 163 16.50 21.68 43.94
C VAL A 163 17.88 21.08 44.19
N TYR A 164 18.21 19.99 43.51
CA TYR A 164 19.44 19.25 43.78
C TYR A 164 20.64 19.72 42.92
N CYS A 165 20.40 20.19 41.69
CA CYS A 165 21.45 20.28 40.66
C CYS A 165 21.34 21.45 39.69
N ARG A 166 20.63 22.53 40.03
CA ARG A 166 20.43 23.70 39.15
C ARG A 166 21.70 24.23 38.46
N TYR A 167 22.84 24.27 39.15
CA TYR A 167 24.10 24.85 38.66
C TYR A 167 24.78 24.06 37.53
N THR A 168 24.23 22.91 37.17
CA THR A 168 24.77 22.07 36.09
C THR A 168 24.26 22.48 34.71
N LEU A 169 23.27 23.37 34.62
CA LEU A 169 22.71 23.79 33.34
C LEU A 169 23.80 24.46 32.47
N SER A 170 24.60 25.34 33.05
CA SER A 170 25.76 25.97 32.41
C SER A 170 26.80 24.98 31.84
N LEU A 171 26.87 23.75 32.35
CA LEU A 171 27.78 22.70 31.87
C LEU A 171 27.15 21.81 30.78
N LEU A 172 25.83 21.91 30.60
CA LEU A 172 25.06 21.06 29.69
C LEU A 172 24.62 21.78 28.40
N THR A 173 24.52 23.11 28.43
CA THR A 173 24.11 23.97 27.29
C THR A 173 25.20 24.97 26.93
N ASN A 174 25.20 25.41 25.67
CA ASN A 174 26.08 26.48 25.17
C ASN A 174 25.46 27.88 25.38
N ASN A 175 24.39 27.99 26.16
CA ASN A 175 23.69 29.25 26.42
C ASN A 175 24.45 30.13 27.42
N ASN A 176 24.81 31.35 26.99
CA ASN A 176 25.57 32.31 27.79
C ASN A 176 24.73 33.00 28.90
N GLN A 177 23.44 32.73 29.01
CA GLN A 177 22.52 33.33 30.01
C GLN A 177 21.98 32.32 31.04
N THR A 178 22.71 31.24 31.29
CA THR A 178 22.29 30.15 32.20
C THR A 178 22.14 30.62 33.66
N TYR A 179 23.01 31.51 34.15
CA TYR A 179 22.94 32.01 35.54
C TYR A 179 21.56 32.56 35.94
N ALA A 180 20.93 33.36 35.05
CA ALA A 180 19.60 33.95 35.32
C ALA A 180 18.45 32.93 35.28
N ILE A 181 18.68 31.78 34.64
CA ILE A 181 17.75 30.66 34.55
C ILE A 181 17.93 29.76 35.79
N GLU A 182 19.18 29.48 36.18
CA GLU A 182 19.52 28.63 37.32
C GLU A 182 19.05 29.19 38.67
N GLU A 183 19.03 30.51 38.86
CA GLU A 183 18.61 31.13 40.13
C GLU A 183 17.07 31.20 40.32
N ASP A 184 16.28 31.02 39.25
CA ASP A 184 14.81 31.11 39.31
C ASP A 184 14.17 29.79 38.84
N ARG A 185 13.62 29.04 39.80
CA ARG A 185 12.96 27.76 39.55
C ARG A 185 11.90 27.81 38.44
N ASN A 186 11.12 28.89 38.38
CA ASN A 186 10.07 29.01 37.37
C ASN A 186 10.66 29.23 35.98
N LYS A 187 11.75 29.99 35.86
CA LYS A 187 12.47 30.15 34.59
C LYS A 187 13.18 28.86 34.19
N PHE A 188 13.79 28.17 35.14
CA PHE A 188 14.45 26.89 34.92
C PHE A 188 13.49 25.85 34.37
N CYS A 189 12.33 25.67 35.00
CA CYS A 189 11.34 24.72 34.50
C CYS A 189 10.61 25.22 33.26
N LYS A 190 10.39 26.52 33.09
CA LYS A 190 9.92 27.03 31.80
C LYS A 190 10.91 26.73 30.65
N TYR A 191 12.20 26.66 30.93
CA TYR A 191 13.23 26.33 29.95
C TYR A 191 13.25 24.82 29.65
N LEU A 192 13.19 23.95 30.67
CA LEU A 192 13.35 22.50 30.51
C LEU A 192 12.05 21.71 30.36
N GLU A 193 10.91 22.24 30.82
CA GLU A 193 9.66 21.48 30.86
C GLU A 193 9.03 21.32 29.48
N LEU A 194 8.67 20.07 29.16
CA LEU A 194 7.83 19.76 28.01
C LEU A 194 6.37 19.71 28.47
N LYS A 195 5.50 20.45 27.78
CA LYS A 195 4.10 20.59 28.18
C LYS A 195 3.26 19.34 27.93
N ASP A 196 3.75 18.42 27.09
CA ASP A 196 3.12 17.14 26.86
C ASP A 196 3.49 16.18 28.02
N PRO A 197 2.53 15.83 28.90
CA PRO A 197 2.81 15.00 30.07
C PRO A 197 3.06 13.53 29.71
N GLU A 198 2.68 13.07 28.51
CA GLU A 198 2.89 11.70 28.05
C GLU A 198 4.30 11.51 27.48
N TYR A 199 4.86 12.55 26.85
CA TYR A 199 6.14 12.48 26.16
C TYR A 199 7.31 13.16 26.87
N CYS A 200 7.11 13.71 28.06
CA CYS A 200 8.18 14.28 28.88
C CYS A 200 8.96 13.19 29.66
N TYR A 201 10.24 13.44 29.97
CA TYR A 201 11.02 12.54 30.83
C TYR A 201 10.73 12.77 32.33
N PRO A 202 10.51 11.74 33.16
CA PRO A 202 10.66 10.30 32.87
C PRO A 202 9.36 9.59 32.44
N ASN A 203 8.22 10.28 32.37
CA ASN A 203 6.92 9.65 32.08
C ASN A 203 6.92 8.83 30.79
N VAL A 204 7.64 9.30 29.77
CA VAL A 204 7.77 8.63 28.48
C VAL A 204 8.34 7.19 28.61
N LEU A 205 9.20 6.93 29.61
CA LEU A 205 9.74 5.59 29.88
C LEU A 205 8.77 4.66 30.61
N MET A 206 7.74 5.22 31.24
CA MET A 206 6.77 4.48 32.04
C MET A 206 5.48 4.18 31.28
N SER A 207 5.29 4.78 30.09
CA SER A 207 4.10 4.58 29.29
C SER A 207 4.11 3.20 28.62
N ALA A 208 3.28 2.28 29.10
CA ALA A 208 3.10 0.98 28.48
C ALA A 208 2.50 1.08 27.06
N GLU A 209 1.70 2.13 26.81
CA GLU A 209 1.08 2.40 25.52
C GLU A 209 2.11 2.89 24.49
N LEU A 210 2.93 3.89 24.86
CA LEU A 210 3.95 4.43 23.94
C LEU A 210 5.03 3.39 23.62
N ASN A 211 5.39 2.56 24.60
CA ASN A 211 6.48 1.59 24.46
C ASN A 211 6.02 0.24 23.85
N ALA A 212 4.73 0.09 23.55
CA ALA A 212 4.21 -1.09 22.86
C ALA A 212 4.55 -1.03 21.36
N ASN A 213 5.09 -2.13 20.80
CA ASN A 213 5.35 -2.27 19.36
C ASN A 213 6.23 -1.17 18.75
N LEU A 214 7.15 -0.60 19.54
CA LEU A 214 8.11 0.40 19.08
C LEU A 214 8.88 -0.11 17.86
N GLY A 215 8.78 0.60 16.74
CA GLY A 215 9.49 0.29 15.51
C GLY A 215 8.73 -0.58 14.51
N ASP A 216 7.55 -1.09 14.86
CA ASP A 216 6.64 -1.76 13.93
C ASP A 216 5.61 -0.77 13.37
N VAL A 217 5.15 -1.05 12.14
CA VAL A 217 4.02 -0.30 11.57
C VAL A 217 2.79 -0.55 12.42
N GLN A 218 2.20 0.53 12.91
CA GLN A 218 0.99 0.49 13.71
C GLN A 218 -0.15 -0.17 12.91
N ALA A 219 -0.90 -1.04 13.58
CA ALA A 219 -2.11 -1.63 13.04
C ALA A 219 -3.30 -1.31 13.96
N ASP A 220 -4.48 -1.14 13.38
CA ASP A 220 -5.70 -1.07 14.17
C ASP A 220 -6.07 -2.45 14.76
N PRO A 221 -7.06 -2.55 15.68
CA PRO A 221 -7.47 -3.82 16.27
C PRO A 221 -8.02 -4.85 15.26
N GLN A 222 -8.26 -4.46 14.01
CA GLN A 222 -8.68 -5.36 12.93
C GLN A 222 -7.46 -5.82 12.08
N GLY A 223 -6.24 -5.42 12.45
CA GLY A 223 -5.01 -5.75 11.76
C GLY A 223 -4.72 -4.87 10.53
N CYS A 224 -5.46 -3.76 10.35
CA CYS A 224 -5.25 -2.83 9.25
C CYS A 224 -4.03 -1.94 9.50
N ILE A 225 -3.10 -1.93 8.56
CA ILE A 225 -1.87 -1.12 8.64
C ILE A 225 -2.24 0.37 8.58
N GLN A 226 -1.87 1.14 9.60
CA GLN A 226 -2.14 2.58 9.65
C GLN A 226 -1.04 3.37 8.94
N MET A 227 -1.45 4.20 7.97
CA MET A 227 -0.59 5.12 7.25
C MET A 227 -1.13 6.55 7.35
N CYS A 228 -0.24 7.52 7.19
CA CYS A 228 -0.60 8.91 6.93
C CYS A 228 -0.14 9.30 5.52
N LEU A 229 -0.58 10.46 5.07
CA LEU A 229 -0.24 10.96 3.74
C LEU A 229 0.33 12.37 3.81
N GLU A 230 1.14 12.73 2.82
CA GLU A 230 1.52 14.11 2.52
C GLU A 230 1.01 14.47 1.12
N GLU A 231 0.28 15.57 1.00
CA GLU A 231 -0.14 16.10 -0.30
C GLU A 231 1.07 16.74 -1.00
N VAL A 232 1.37 16.34 -2.24
CA VAL A 232 2.58 16.84 -2.96
C VAL A 232 2.29 17.53 -4.29
N ALA A 233 1.11 17.30 -4.86
CA ALA A 233 0.62 18.02 -6.04
C ALA A 233 -0.89 18.02 -6.07
N ASN A 234 -1.53 19.10 -6.53
CA ASN A 234 -2.99 19.20 -6.61
C ASN A 234 -3.47 20.02 -7.82
N GLY A 235 -4.79 19.99 -8.05
CA GLY A 235 -5.43 20.71 -9.14
C GLY A 235 -5.14 20.13 -10.53
N LEU A 236 -4.75 18.85 -10.56
CA LEU A 236 -4.41 18.10 -11.77
C LEU A 236 -5.66 17.59 -12.47
N ARG A 237 -5.57 17.35 -13.78
CA ARG A 237 -6.62 16.75 -14.60
C ARG A 237 -6.37 15.26 -14.78
N ASN A 238 -7.02 14.46 -13.95
CA ASN A 238 -6.93 13.01 -13.92
C ASN A 238 -5.49 12.49 -14.12
N PRO A 239 -4.62 12.60 -13.10
CA PRO A 239 -3.20 12.37 -13.27
C PRO A 239 -2.91 10.86 -13.32
N VAL A 240 -2.36 10.41 -14.45
CA VAL A 240 -2.25 8.99 -14.81
C VAL A 240 -0.87 8.41 -14.55
N ALA A 241 0.20 9.21 -14.59
CA ALA A 241 1.55 8.70 -14.40
C ALA A 241 2.42 9.69 -13.62
N MET A 242 3.31 9.16 -12.80
CA MET A 242 4.37 9.88 -12.13
C MET A 242 5.67 9.11 -12.34
N VAL A 243 6.69 9.77 -12.89
CA VAL A 243 8.02 9.18 -13.12
C VAL A 243 9.13 10.16 -12.72
N HIS A 244 10.33 9.66 -12.50
CA HIS A 244 11.53 10.47 -12.26
C HIS A 244 12.56 10.27 -13.39
N ALA A 245 13.50 11.22 -13.52
CA ALA A 245 14.55 11.15 -14.54
C ALA A 245 15.74 10.26 -14.17
N ASN A 246 15.92 9.95 -12.88
CA ASN A 246 17.09 9.22 -12.38
C ASN A 246 18.41 9.88 -12.83
N ASP A 247 18.42 11.22 -12.85
CA ASP A 247 19.51 12.07 -13.33
C ASP A 247 20.19 12.86 -12.19
N GLY A 248 19.88 12.54 -10.94
CA GLY A 248 20.34 13.20 -9.72
C GLY A 248 19.63 14.52 -9.42
N THR A 249 18.69 14.98 -10.26
CA THR A 249 17.98 16.24 -10.03
C THR A 249 16.81 16.11 -9.07
N HIS A 250 16.36 14.88 -8.79
CA HIS A 250 15.14 14.58 -8.02
C HIS A 250 13.90 15.31 -8.55
N ARG A 251 13.90 15.61 -9.86
CA ARG A 251 12.68 16.03 -10.55
C ARG A 251 11.79 14.82 -10.77
N PHE A 252 10.50 15.06 -10.64
CA PHE A 252 9.49 14.12 -11.06
C PHE A 252 8.51 14.78 -12.03
N PHE A 253 7.91 13.96 -12.87
CA PHE A 253 7.05 14.37 -13.96
C PHE A 253 5.68 13.75 -13.76
N ILE A 254 4.64 14.59 -13.73
CA ILE A 254 3.25 14.12 -13.61
C ILE A 254 2.53 14.30 -14.93
N ALA A 255 2.03 13.21 -15.49
CA ALA A 255 1.22 13.20 -16.69
C ALA A 255 -0.29 13.25 -16.37
N GLU A 256 -1.00 14.15 -17.02
CA GLU A 256 -2.45 14.30 -17.00
C GLU A 256 -3.06 13.54 -18.20
N GLN A 257 -4.20 12.86 -18.00
CA GLN A 257 -4.89 12.09 -19.06
C GLN A 257 -5.16 12.92 -20.33
N LEU A 258 -5.35 14.23 -20.18
CA LEU A 258 -5.58 15.16 -21.28
C LEU A 258 -4.38 15.30 -22.23
N GLY A 259 -3.17 14.92 -21.82
CA GLY A 259 -1.94 15.01 -22.62
C GLY A 259 -0.94 16.08 -22.18
N TYR A 260 -1.03 16.57 -20.94
CA TYR A 260 0.03 17.40 -20.36
C TYR A 260 0.98 16.55 -19.54
N VAL A 261 2.28 16.84 -19.59
CA VAL A 261 3.26 16.34 -18.63
C VAL A 261 3.89 17.54 -17.95
N TRP A 262 3.84 17.59 -16.62
CA TRP A 262 4.33 18.70 -15.81
C TRP A 262 5.61 18.33 -15.07
N THR A 263 6.57 19.25 -15.01
CA THR A 263 7.81 19.08 -14.25
C THR A 263 7.66 19.65 -12.84
N TYR A 264 7.99 18.84 -11.84
CA TYR A 264 8.09 19.22 -10.44
C TYR A 264 9.53 19.10 -9.97
N LEU A 265 9.95 20.06 -9.13
CA LEU A 265 11.29 20.13 -8.56
C LEU A 265 11.32 19.46 -7.18
N ALA A 266 12.52 19.14 -6.70
CA ALA A 266 12.73 18.52 -5.38
C ALA A 266 12.14 19.33 -4.21
N ASN A 267 11.94 20.63 -4.35
CA ASN A 267 11.30 21.49 -3.35
C ASN A 267 9.76 21.52 -3.46
N GLY A 268 9.16 20.69 -4.30
CA GLY A 268 7.71 20.60 -4.56
C GLY A 268 7.18 21.64 -5.54
N SER A 269 7.97 22.63 -5.97
CA SER A 269 7.51 23.65 -6.93
C SER A 269 7.36 23.07 -8.33
N ARG A 270 6.32 23.50 -9.05
CA ARG A 270 6.06 23.11 -10.45
C ARG A 270 6.53 24.18 -11.43
N ILE A 271 7.11 23.78 -12.55
CA ILE A 271 7.40 24.69 -13.67
C ILE A 271 6.10 25.00 -14.43
N ASP A 272 5.85 26.27 -14.77
CA ASP A 272 4.61 26.71 -15.43
C ASP A 272 4.48 26.27 -16.89
N ARG A 273 5.58 25.81 -17.50
CA ARG A 273 5.62 25.21 -18.83
C ARG A 273 5.61 23.68 -18.73
N PRO A 274 4.78 23.00 -19.54
CA PRO A 274 4.74 21.54 -19.53
C PRO A 274 6.02 20.96 -20.17
N PHE A 275 6.50 19.86 -19.59
CA PHE A 275 7.56 19.01 -20.16
C PHE A 275 7.18 18.49 -21.54
N LEU A 276 5.90 18.13 -21.70
CA LEU A 276 5.31 17.68 -22.95
C LEU A 276 3.84 18.12 -23.02
N ASN A 277 3.39 18.48 -24.21
CA ASN A 277 2.00 18.84 -24.46
C ASN A 277 1.50 18.17 -25.75
N LEU A 278 0.68 17.14 -25.59
CA LEU A 278 0.05 16.38 -26.68
C LEU A 278 -1.47 16.53 -26.72
N THR A 279 -2.05 17.56 -26.08
CA THR A 279 -3.51 17.70 -25.97
C THR A 279 -4.25 17.81 -27.31
N LYS A 280 -3.54 18.12 -28.40
CA LYS A 280 -4.12 18.18 -29.76
C LYS A 280 -4.17 16.81 -30.45
N ALA A 281 -3.28 15.88 -30.06
CA ALA A 281 -3.16 14.56 -30.66
C ALA A 281 -3.90 13.49 -29.84
N VAL A 282 -3.90 13.64 -28.52
CA VAL A 282 -4.52 12.70 -27.58
C VAL A 282 -6.03 12.62 -27.79
N LEU A 283 -6.51 11.40 -28.01
CA LEU A 283 -7.94 11.08 -28.03
C LEU A 283 -8.41 10.79 -26.59
N THR A 284 -9.31 11.63 -26.08
CA THR A 284 -9.96 11.43 -24.78
C THR A 284 -11.29 12.20 -24.75
N SER A 285 -12.04 12.07 -23.67
CA SER A 285 -13.32 12.76 -23.50
C SER A 285 -13.57 13.16 -22.04
N PRO A 286 -14.54 14.05 -21.76
CA PRO A 286 -14.89 14.40 -20.39
C PRO A 286 -15.72 13.31 -19.68
N TRP A 287 -16.11 12.24 -20.37
CA TRP A 287 -16.95 11.18 -19.81
C TRP A 287 -16.25 10.49 -18.64
N ALA A 288 -17.02 10.22 -17.58
CA ALA A 288 -16.48 9.58 -16.40
C ALA A 288 -16.04 8.15 -16.73
N GLY A 289 -14.79 7.82 -16.42
CA GLY A 289 -14.22 6.50 -16.69
C GLY A 289 -13.89 6.22 -18.16
N ASP A 290 -13.77 7.24 -19.03
CA ASP A 290 -13.12 7.04 -20.34
C ASP A 290 -11.67 6.65 -20.11
N GLU A 291 -11.29 5.46 -20.59
CA GLU A 291 -9.93 4.91 -20.42
C GLU A 291 -8.95 5.50 -21.43
N ARG A 292 -9.44 6.14 -22.51
CA ARG A 292 -8.59 6.72 -23.54
C ARG A 292 -7.93 8.00 -23.05
N GLY A 293 -6.73 8.25 -23.53
CA GLY A 293 -6.02 9.49 -23.28
C GLY A 293 -4.51 9.32 -23.37
N PHE A 294 -3.79 10.23 -22.74
CA PHE A 294 -2.40 9.99 -22.37
C PHE A 294 -2.40 9.02 -21.18
N LEU A 295 -1.65 7.93 -21.25
CA LEU A 295 -1.71 6.86 -20.25
C LEU A 295 -0.39 6.66 -19.50
N CYS A 296 0.75 6.86 -20.14
CA CYS A 296 2.05 6.74 -19.48
C CYS A 296 3.17 7.46 -20.23
N ILE A 297 4.23 7.78 -19.48
CA ILE A 297 5.54 8.21 -19.96
C ILE A 297 6.60 7.36 -19.27
N ALA A 298 7.64 6.96 -20.00
CA ALA A 298 8.85 6.35 -19.47
C ALA A 298 10.07 7.11 -19.98
N LEU A 299 11.04 7.39 -19.11
CA LEU A 299 12.31 7.99 -19.48
C LEU A 299 13.33 6.88 -19.69
N HIS A 300 14.22 7.05 -20.68
CA HIS A 300 15.27 6.06 -20.93
C HIS A 300 16.14 5.86 -19.67
N PRO A 301 16.57 4.63 -19.29
CA PRO A 301 17.35 4.41 -18.07
C PRO A 301 18.67 5.19 -18.03
N ARG A 302 19.24 5.46 -19.21
CA ARG A 302 20.40 6.33 -19.44
C ARG A 302 19.97 7.74 -19.88
N PHE A 303 19.01 8.36 -19.20
CA PHE A 303 18.36 9.60 -19.66
C PHE A 303 19.34 10.76 -19.84
N THR A 304 20.38 10.85 -19.00
CA THR A 304 21.43 11.87 -19.08
C THR A 304 22.25 11.80 -20.37
N GLU A 305 22.39 10.61 -20.95
CA GLU A 305 23.14 10.34 -22.17
C GLU A 305 22.24 10.33 -23.40
N VAL A 306 21.21 9.47 -23.36
CA VAL A 306 20.34 9.15 -24.50
C VAL A 306 19.28 10.24 -24.71
N LYS A 307 18.85 10.91 -23.63
CA LYS A 307 17.91 12.03 -23.69
C LYS A 307 16.59 11.72 -24.41
N LYS A 308 16.12 10.46 -24.36
CA LYS A 308 14.86 10.02 -24.95
C LYS A 308 13.79 9.75 -23.89
N ALA A 309 12.56 10.10 -24.23
CA ALA A 309 11.35 9.78 -23.48
C ALA A 309 10.36 9.05 -24.40
N PHE A 310 9.61 8.11 -23.83
CA PHE A 310 8.66 7.27 -24.53
C PHE A 310 7.27 7.48 -23.95
N VAL A 311 6.26 7.65 -24.78
CA VAL A 311 4.90 7.95 -24.33
C VAL A 311 3.88 6.99 -24.93
N TYR A 312 2.86 6.66 -24.15
CA TYR A 312 1.75 5.79 -24.53
C TYR A 312 0.46 6.59 -24.48
N TYR A 313 -0.25 6.66 -25.61
CA TYR A 313 -1.47 7.43 -25.68
C TYR A 313 -2.43 6.94 -26.77
N SER A 314 -3.72 7.17 -26.56
CA SER A 314 -4.78 6.91 -27.53
C SER A 314 -4.83 8.00 -28.59
N VAL A 315 -5.01 7.63 -29.86
CA VAL A 315 -5.13 8.55 -31.00
C VAL A 315 -6.25 8.12 -31.95
N SER A 316 -6.75 9.07 -32.76
CA SER A 316 -7.62 8.76 -33.89
C SER A 316 -6.89 9.00 -35.20
N VAL A 317 -6.59 7.95 -35.96
CA VAL A 317 -5.91 8.02 -37.26
C VAL A 317 -6.86 7.48 -38.31
N LYS A 318 -7.20 8.30 -39.32
CA LYS A 318 -8.16 7.92 -40.39
C LYS A 318 -9.50 7.40 -39.83
N LYS A 319 -9.98 7.98 -38.73
CA LYS A 319 -11.20 7.59 -37.99
C LYS A 319 -11.14 6.20 -37.34
N GLN A 320 -9.96 5.63 -37.18
CA GLN A 320 -9.72 4.43 -36.38
C GLN A 320 -9.06 4.82 -35.05
N GLU A 321 -9.54 4.25 -33.96
CA GLU A 321 -8.93 4.41 -32.64
C GLU A 321 -7.73 3.48 -32.55
N LYS A 322 -6.60 4.03 -32.11
CA LYS A 322 -5.34 3.30 -31.97
C LYS A 322 -4.68 3.66 -30.66
N ILE A 323 -3.94 2.71 -30.13
CA ILE A 323 -2.83 3.01 -29.23
C ILE A 323 -1.63 3.42 -30.06
N ARG A 324 -0.94 4.47 -29.63
CA ARG A 324 0.36 4.87 -30.15
C ARG A 324 1.40 4.90 -29.05
N VAL A 325 2.55 4.31 -29.34
CA VAL A 325 3.78 4.49 -28.58
C VAL A 325 4.74 5.31 -29.42
N SER A 326 5.18 6.46 -28.90
CA SER A 326 6.12 7.36 -29.57
C SER A 326 7.34 7.63 -28.72
N GLU A 327 8.48 7.86 -29.37
CA GLU A 327 9.68 8.42 -28.75
C GLU A 327 9.78 9.93 -29.03
N PHE A 328 10.34 10.66 -28.08
CA PHE A 328 10.65 12.08 -28.14
C PHE A 328 12.06 12.31 -27.58
N THR A 329 12.77 13.31 -28.10
CA THR A 329 14.06 13.73 -27.60
C THR A 329 13.94 14.96 -26.70
N LEU A 330 14.81 15.05 -25.69
CA LEU A 330 14.93 16.22 -24.84
C LEU A 330 15.45 17.41 -25.65
N SER A 331 14.88 18.59 -25.43
CA SER A 331 15.35 19.81 -26.09
C SER A 331 16.82 20.08 -25.75
N GLU A 332 17.63 20.37 -26.78
CA GLU A 332 19.02 20.81 -26.59
C GLU A 332 19.11 22.12 -25.80
N SER A 333 18.05 22.93 -25.84
CA SER A 333 18.03 24.26 -25.24
C SER A 333 17.43 24.28 -23.83
N ASP A 334 16.62 23.29 -23.44
CA ASP A 334 15.90 23.27 -22.17
C ASP A 334 15.70 21.84 -21.65
N MET A 335 16.36 21.53 -20.53
CA MET A 335 16.27 20.23 -19.88
C MET A 335 14.89 19.90 -19.30
N ASN A 336 13.94 20.84 -19.31
CA ASN A 336 12.58 20.65 -18.80
C ASN A 336 11.54 20.64 -19.92
N ILE A 337 11.94 20.43 -21.19
CA ILE A 337 11.04 20.35 -22.34
C ILE A 337 11.51 19.26 -23.31
N LEU A 338 10.59 18.42 -23.76
CA LEU A 338 10.79 17.55 -24.91
C LEU A 338 10.53 18.30 -26.21
N ASP A 339 11.34 18.05 -27.24
CA ASP A 339 11.14 18.63 -28.57
C ASP A 339 9.97 17.94 -29.29
N HIS A 340 8.83 18.63 -29.40
CA HIS A 340 7.64 18.13 -30.10
C HIS A 340 7.91 17.76 -31.57
N SER A 341 8.89 18.40 -32.22
CA SER A 341 9.21 18.11 -33.63
C SER A 341 10.00 16.81 -33.80
N SER A 342 10.54 16.27 -32.71
CA SER A 342 11.30 15.01 -32.68
C SER A 342 10.44 13.76 -32.52
N GLU A 343 9.11 13.87 -32.54
CA GLU A 343 8.23 12.72 -32.39
C GLU A 343 8.53 11.65 -33.45
N ARG A 344 8.80 10.43 -32.98
CA ARG A 344 8.89 9.25 -33.84
C ARG A 344 8.00 8.14 -33.30
N THR A 345 7.05 7.72 -34.12
CA THR A 345 6.15 6.61 -33.79
C THR A 345 6.91 5.29 -33.80
N LEU A 346 6.87 4.57 -32.67
CA LEU A 346 7.46 3.25 -32.52
C LEU A 346 6.47 2.16 -32.90
N LEU A 347 5.27 2.24 -32.33
CA LEU A 347 4.25 1.20 -32.45
C LEU A 347 2.85 1.84 -32.54
N GLU A 348 2.01 1.28 -33.41
CA GLU A 348 0.58 1.54 -33.41
C GLU A 348 -0.20 0.22 -33.35
N VAL A 349 -1.19 0.15 -32.47
CA VAL A 349 -2.08 -1.01 -32.33
C VAL A 349 -3.51 -0.55 -32.50
N ASP A 350 -4.25 -1.22 -33.38
CA ASP A 350 -5.67 -0.92 -33.60
C ASP A 350 -6.50 -1.37 -32.40
N GLU A 351 -7.31 -0.46 -31.87
CA GLU A 351 -8.21 -0.71 -30.74
C GLU A 351 -9.63 -0.97 -31.24
N PRO A 352 -10.17 -2.19 -31.12
CA PRO A 352 -11.50 -2.52 -31.63
C PRO A 352 -12.63 -1.98 -30.74
N ALA A 353 -12.32 -1.49 -29.54
CA ALA A 353 -13.24 -0.77 -28.66
C ALA A 353 -12.52 0.34 -27.90
N SER A 354 -13.29 1.22 -27.26
CA SER A 354 -12.77 2.41 -26.56
C SER A 354 -12.31 2.15 -25.12
N ASN A 355 -12.14 0.88 -24.72
CA ASN A 355 -11.81 0.48 -23.36
C ASN A 355 -10.87 -0.74 -23.37
N HIS A 356 -10.31 -1.05 -22.21
CA HIS A 356 -9.22 -1.99 -21.98
C HIS A 356 -7.96 -1.63 -22.78
N ASN A 357 -7.56 -0.36 -22.64
CA ASN A 357 -6.43 0.18 -23.39
C ASN A 357 -5.07 -0.16 -22.78
N GLY A 358 -5.02 -0.82 -21.61
CA GLY A 358 -3.81 -0.99 -20.82
C GLY A 358 -3.16 0.37 -20.54
N GLY A 359 -1.87 0.50 -20.80
CA GLY A 359 -1.27 1.81 -21.00
C GLY A 359 -0.01 2.12 -20.23
N GLN A 360 0.66 1.13 -19.64
CA GLN A 360 1.96 1.35 -19.02
C GLN A 360 3.13 1.17 -19.99
N LEU A 361 4.14 2.02 -19.82
CA LEU A 361 5.50 1.84 -20.31
C LEU A 361 6.44 1.75 -19.12
N GLN A 362 7.38 0.81 -19.15
CA GLN A 362 8.43 0.72 -18.13
C GLN A 362 9.67 0.06 -18.70
N PHE A 363 10.85 0.54 -18.30
CA PHE A 363 12.10 -0.14 -18.62
C PHE A 363 12.38 -1.26 -17.63
N GLY A 364 12.77 -2.42 -18.15
CA GLY A 364 13.29 -3.51 -17.35
C GLY A 364 14.70 -3.26 -16.85
N LEU A 365 15.13 -4.07 -15.87
CA LEU A 365 16.53 -4.07 -15.42
C LEU A 365 17.50 -4.59 -16.49
N ASP A 366 16.97 -5.23 -17.53
CA ASP A 366 17.66 -5.68 -18.72
C ASP A 366 17.82 -4.56 -19.78
N GLY A 367 17.27 -3.37 -19.54
CA GLY A 367 17.40 -2.21 -20.43
C GLY A 367 16.35 -2.14 -21.54
N TYR A 368 15.46 -3.13 -21.67
CA TYR A 368 14.43 -3.13 -22.70
C TYR A 368 13.15 -2.41 -22.27
N LEU A 369 12.40 -1.91 -23.25
CA LEU A 369 11.12 -1.25 -23.01
C LEU A 369 9.99 -2.28 -22.98
N TYR A 370 9.28 -2.34 -21.85
CA TYR A 370 8.08 -3.13 -21.68
C TYR A 370 6.83 -2.28 -21.93
N ILE A 371 5.87 -2.86 -22.65
CA ILE A 371 4.62 -2.19 -23.06
C ILE A 371 3.45 -3.08 -22.67
N PHE A 372 2.52 -2.54 -21.88
CA PHE A 372 1.39 -3.29 -21.33
C PHE A 372 0.11 -2.88 -22.06
N ILE A 373 -0.43 -3.78 -22.88
CA ILE A 373 -1.59 -3.52 -23.75
C ILE A 373 -2.73 -4.43 -23.35
N GLY A 374 -3.91 -3.85 -23.10
CA GLY A 374 -5.12 -4.61 -22.79
C GLY A 374 -5.70 -5.32 -24.02
N ASP A 375 -6.74 -6.11 -23.82
CA ASP A 375 -7.32 -7.01 -24.82
C ASP A 375 -8.09 -6.31 -25.97
N GLY A 376 -8.22 -4.99 -25.90
CA GLY A 376 -8.95 -4.18 -26.86
C GLY A 376 -10.44 -4.05 -26.59
N GLY A 377 -10.90 -4.50 -25.42
CA GLY A 377 -12.19 -4.12 -24.85
C GLY A 377 -13.34 -5.10 -25.06
N ARG A 378 -14.54 -4.61 -24.74
CA ARG A 378 -15.81 -5.36 -24.69
C ARG A 378 -15.84 -6.51 -23.68
N ALA A 379 -17.05 -6.89 -23.29
CA ALA A 379 -17.25 -7.96 -22.32
C ALA A 379 -16.79 -9.31 -22.89
N GLY A 380 -15.85 -9.94 -22.20
CA GLY A 380 -15.36 -11.28 -22.52
C GLY A 380 -14.57 -11.38 -23.82
N ASP A 381 -13.79 -10.34 -24.17
CA ASP A 381 -12.83 -10.33 -25.28
C ASP A 381 -13.36 -11.08 -26.53
N PRO A 382 -14.45 -10.62 -27.17
CA PRO A 382 -15.20 -11.42 -28.15
C PRO A 382 -14.48 -11.58 -29.49
N PHE A 383 -13.24 -11.12 -29.62
CA PHE A 383 -12.52 -11.01 -30.88
C PHE A 383 -11.82 -12.33 -31.25
N GLY A 384 -12.03 -12.78 -32.49
CA GLY A 384 -11.50 -14.07 -32.94
C GLY A 384 -12.08 -15.28 -32.22
N LYS A 385 -11.47 -16.46 -32.41
CA LYS A 385 -11.98 -17.73 -31.87
C LYS A 385 -11.82 -17.85 -30.35
N PHE A 386 -10.72 -17.31 -29.80
CA PHE A 386 -10.31 -17.50 -28.41
C PHE A 386 -10.10 -16.19 -27.65
N GLY A 387 -10.42 -15.04 -28.25
CA GLY A 387 -10.07 -13.72 -27.72
C GLY A 387 -8.72 -13.22 -28.24
N ASN A 388 -8.54 -11.91 -28.29
CA ASN A 388 -7.27 -11.26 -28.58
C ASN A 388 -6.18 -11.68 -27.59
N SER A 389 -6.54 -11.84 -26.32
CA SER A 389 -5.61 -12.12 -25.23
C SER A 389 -4.88 -13.44 -25.40
N GLN A 390 -5.58 -14.47 -25.87
CA GLN A 390 -5.00 -15.78 -26.22
C GLN A 390 -4.43 -15.83 -27.65
N ASN A 391 -4.86 -14.93 -28.54
CA ASN A 391 -4.36 -14.88 -29.91
C ASN A 391 -2.98 -14.20 -29.97
N LYS A 392 -1.93 -14.99 -30.21
CA LYS A 392 -0.56 -14.47 -30.33
C LYS A 392 -0.26 -13.77 -31.66
N SER A 393 -1.16 -13.82 -32.64
CA SER A 393 -1.03 -13.08 -33.90
C SER A 393 -1.37 -11.58 -33.77
N THR A 394 -1.88 -11.15 -32.61
CA THR A 394 -2.17 -9.74 -32.27
C THR A 394 -1.33 -9.29 -31.07
N LEU A 395 -1.22 -7.97 -30.89
CA LEU A 395 -0.51 -7.32 -29.79
C LEU A 395 -1.43 -6.97 -28.60
N LEU A 396 -2.75 -7.18 -28.74
CA LEU A 396 -3.75 -6.91 -27.72
C LEU A 396 -3.77 -8.01 -26.65
N GLY A 397 -3.91 -7.64 -25.38
CA GLY A 397 -3.92 -8.53 -24.22
C GLY A 397 -2.56 -9.17 -23.99
N LYS A 398 -1.50 -8.35 -24.03
CA LYS A 398 -0.08 -8.75 -24.00
C LYS A 398 0.76 -7.83 -23.13
N VAL A 399 1.84 -8.40 -22.61
CA VAL A 399 3.04 -7.67 -22.23
C VAL A 399 4.04 -7.80 -23.37
N LEU A 400 4.45 -6.69 -23.96
CA LEU A 400 5.47 -6.64 -25.01
C LEU A 400 6.83 -6.26 -24.43
N ARG A 401 7.92 -6.66 -25.08
CA ARG A 401 9.30 -6.28 -24.74
C ARG A 401 10.08 -6.02 -26.03
N ILE A 402 10.53 -4.78 -26.21
CA ILE A 402 11.23 -4.32 -27.41
C ILE A 402 12.54 -3.61 -27.05
N ASP A 403 13.47 -3.60 -28.00
CA ASP A 403 14.73 -2.87 -27.90
C ASP A 403 14.66 -1.55 -28.67
N VAL A 404 14.90 -0.45 -27.96
CA VAL A 404 14.81 0.92 -28.46
C VAL A 404 16.19 1.58 -28.54
N ASP A 405 17.26 0.84 -28.27
CA ASP A 405 18.63 1.34 -28.42
C ASP A 405 19.13 1.19 -29.87
N SER A 406 20.10 2.03 -30.25
CA SER A 406 20.81 1.98 -31.55
C SER A 406 19.90 2.04 -32.79
N ASN A 407 18.81 2.79 -32.71
CA ASN A 407 17.74 2.80 -33.73
C ASN A 407 17.55 4.15 -34.44
N ASP A 408 18.41 5.16 -34.23
CA ASP A 408 18.13 6.57 -34.62
C ASP A 408 17.83 6.79 -36.11
N SER A 409 18.46 6.03 -37.01
CA SER A 409 18.32 6.16 -38.47
C SER A 409 17.69 4.93 -39.14
N GLY A 410 17.12 4.01 -38.35
CA GLY A 410 16.70 2.69 -38.83
C GLY A 410 15.24 2.35 -38.50
N VAL A 411 14.98 1.05 -38.37
CA VAL A 411 13.69 0.55 -37.87
C VAL A 411 13.39 1.14 -36.47
N PRO A 412 12.13 1.45 -36.14
CA PRO A 412 11.80 2.11 -34.87
C PRO A 412 12.22 1.35 -33.62
N TYR A 413 12.32 0.02 -33.68
CA TYR A 413 12.81 -0.82 -32.59
C TYR A 413 13.34 -2.13 -33.16
N SER A 414 14.07 -2.87 -32.35
CA SER A 414 14.46 -4.25 -32.62
C SER A 414 13.80 -5.22 -31.63
N ILE A 415 13.82 -6.51 -31.95
CA ILE A 415 13.29 -7.56 -31.08
C ILE A 415 14.43 -8.14 -30.26
N PRO A 416 14.34 -8.16 -28.92
CA PRO A 416 15.31 -8.86 -28.09
C PRO A 416 15.42 -10.33 -28.53
N PRO A 417 16.64 -10.84 -28.81
CA PRO A 417 16.82 -12.16 -29.38
C PRO A 417 16.35 -13.28 -28.45
N ASP A 418 16.26 -13.00 -27.16
CA ASP A 418 15.77 -13.93 -26.16
C ASP A 418 14.27 -13.85 -25.93
N ASN A 419 13.49 -13.02 -26.63
CA ASN A 419 12.03 -13.02 -26.50
C ASN A 419 11.44 -14.43 -26.74
N PRO A 420 10.41 -14.83 -25.96
CA PRO A 420 9.99 -16.24 -25.91
C PRO A 420 9.40 -16.79 -27.21
N PHE A 421 8.96 -15.93 -28.12
CA PHE A 421 8.19 -16.33 -29.30
C PHE A 421 8.79 -15.92 -30.65
N VAL A 422 10.07 -15.51 -30.71
CA VAL A 422 10.72 -15.04 -31.95
C VAL A 422 10.66 -16.05 -33.09
N GLY A 423 10.76 -17.35 -32.77
CA GLY A 423 10.70 -18.45 -33.75
C GLY A 423 9.33 -19.09 -33.94
N GLU A 424 8.29 -18.64 -33.23
CA GLU A 424 6.95 -19.25 -33.31
C GLU A 424 6.19 -18.71 -34.53
N LYS A 425 5.68 -19.61 -35.38
CA LYS A 425 4.91 -19.22 -36.56
C LYS A 425 3.61 -18.53 -36.17
N ASP A 426 3.18 -17.54 -36.96
CA ASP A 426 1.93 -16.80 -36.79
C ASP A 426 1.82 -16.08 -35.41
N THR A 427 2.96 -15.81 -34.78
CA THR A 427 3.07 -15.11 -33.50
C THR A 427 3.83 -13.80 -33.66
N LYS A 428 3.44 -12.79 -32.88
CA LYS A 428 4.16 -11.51 -32.80
C LYS A 428 5.42 -11.65 -31.93
N PRO A 429 6.62 -11.39 -32.49
CA PRO A 429 7.89 -11.58 -31.78
C PRO A 429 8.12 -10.56 -30.64
N GLU A 430 7.33 -9.49 -30.58
CA GLU A 430 7.32 -8.50 -29.49
C GLU A 430 6.80 -9.08 -28.17
N ILE A 431 6.01 -10.16 -28.22
CA ILE A 431 5.30 -10.69 -27.04
C ILE A 431 6.30 -11.26 -26.04
N TYR A 432 6.29 -10.69 -24.83
CA TYR A 432 6.97 -11.23 -23.66
C TYR A 432 6.06 -12.14 -22.84
N ALA A 433 4.80 -11.75 -22.65
CA ALA A 433 3.78 -12.56 -21.98
C ALA A 433 2.39 -12.24 -22.53
N TYR A 434 1.40 -13.12 -22.31
CA TYR A 434 0.07 -13.01 -22.92
C TYR A 434 -1.05 -13.52 -22.01
N GLY A 435 -2.29 -13.39 -22.46
CA GLY A 435 -3.46 -13.88 -21.71
C GLY A 435 -3.84 -12.96 -20.56
N VAL A 436 -3.57 -11.66 -20.69
CA VAL A 436 -3.95 -10.60 -19.74
C VAL A 436 -5.16 -9.84 -20.27
N ARG A 437 -5.97 -9.25 -19.39
CA ARG A 437 -7.21 -8.54 -19.76
C ARG A 437 -6.98 -7.04 -19.95
N ASN A 438 -6.65 -6.34 -18.88
CA ASN A 438 -6.43 -4.90 -18.86
C ASN A 438 -5.47 -4.52 -17.71
N MET A 439 -4.19 -4.86 -17.90
CA MET A 439 -3.14 -4.46 -16.98
C MET A 439 -2.96 -2.95 -16.94
N TRP A 440 -3.18 -2.37 -15.77
CA TRP A 440 -3.15 -0.91 -15.62
C TRP A 440 -1.83 -0.40 -15.04
N ARG A 441 -1.50 -0.80 -13.80
CA ARG A 441 -0.18 -0.53 -13.20
C ARG A 441 0.58 -1.80 -12.83
N CYS A 442 1.83 -1.77 -13.25
CA CYS A 442 2.87 -2.72 -13.02
C CYS A 442 4.07 -2.02 -12.38
N SER A 443 4.90 -2.79 -11.67
CA SER A 443 6.17 -2.31 -11.15
C SER A 443 7.20 -3.42 -11.22
N ILE A 444 8.46 -3.02 -11.41
CA ILE A 444 9.60 -3.92 -11.35
C ILE A 444 10.29 -3.70 -10.02
N ASP A 445 10.31 -4.74 -9.18
CA ASP A 445 10.95 -4.69 -7.87
C ASP A 445 12.44 -4.40 -8.04
N ARG A 446 12.90 -3.29 -7.46
CA ARG A 446 14.32 -2.91 -7.47
C ARG A 446 15.17 -3.85 -6.61
N GLY A 447 14.51 -4.65 -5.76
CA GLY A 447 15.11 -5.55 -4.81
C GLY A 447 15.50 -4.86 -3.52
N ASP A 448 15.71 -5.66 -2.48
CA ASP A 448 16.28 -5.15 -1.24
C ASP A 448 17.69 -4.61 -1.46
N SER A 449 17.97 -3.41 -0.95
CA SER A 449 19.26 -2.74 -1.17
C SER A 449 20.47 -3.47 -0.56
N ILE A 450 20.26 -4.35 0.42
CA ILE A 450 21.30 -5.09 1.11
C ILE A 450 21.40 -6.51 0.55
N THR A 451 20.28 -7.22 0.44
CA THR A 451 20.28 -8.65 0.06
C THR A 451 20.08 -8.89 -1.43
N GLY A 452 19.58 -7.89 -2.18
CA GLY A 452 19.16 -8.03 -3.56
C GLY A 452 17.87 -8.84 -3.75
N GLN A 453 17.24 -9.30 -2.66
CA GLN A 453 16.06 -10.16 -2.73
C GLN A 453 14.90 -9.47 -3.44
N GLY A 454 14.28 -10.19 -4.37
CA GLY A 454 13.11 -9.76 -5.12
C GLY A 454 13.41 -8.96 -6.38
N LYS A 455 14.67 -8.57 -6.61
CA LYS A 455 15.10 -7.75 -7.76
C LYS A 455 14.65 -8.33 -9.10
N GLY A 456 14.05 -7.50 -9.95
CA GLY A 456 13.64 -7.81 -11.32
C GLY A 456 12.27 -8.47 -11.46
N ARG A 457 11.58 -8.76 -10.35
CA ARG A 457 10.21 -9.29 -10.38
C ARG A 457 9.22 -8.22 -10.82
N MET A 458 8.33 -8.56 -11.74
CA MET A 458 7.33 -7.66 -12.28
C MET A 458 5.96 -7.98 -11.68
N LEU A 459 5.39 -7.08 -10.89
CA LEU A 459 4.06 -7.24 -10.29
C LEU A 459 3.07 -6.32 -11.00
N CYS A 460 1.90 -6.83 -11.35
CA CYS A 460 0.90 -6.09 -12.13
C CYS A 460 -0.50 -6.26 -11.53
N GLY A 461 -1.30 -5.19 -11.51
CA GLY A 461 -2.74 -5.30 -11.34
C GLY A 461 -3.42 -5.52 -12.70
N ASP A 462 -4.17 -6.60 -12.84
CA ASP A 462 -4.99 -6.90 -14.03
C ASP A 462 -6.48 -6.77 -13.69
N VAL A 463 -7.18 -5.86 -14.39
CA VAL A 463 -8.58 -5.57 -14.12
C VAL A 463 -9.45 -6.65 -14.72
N GLY A 464 -10.21 -7.35 -13.87
CA GLY A 464 -11.09 -8.43 -14.29
C GLY A 464 -12.43 -7.96 -14.85
N GLN A 465 -13.28 -8.92 -15.21
CA GLN A 465 -14.50 -8.67 -15.98
C GLN A 465 -15.73 -8.40 -15.11
N ASN A 466 -16.01 -9.27 -14.14
CA ASN A 466 -17.23 -9.27 -13.34
C ASN A 466 -17.08 -9.89 -11.93
N LYS A 467 -16.08 -10.74 -11.71
CA LYS A 467 -15.98 -11.56 -10.49
C LYS A 467 -14.79 -11.20 -9.64
N TYR A 468 -13.62 -11.06 -10.24
CA TYR A 468 -12.37 -10.90 -9.51
C TYR A 468 -11.54 -9.80 -10.12
N GLU A 469 -10.80 -9.12 -9.28
CA GLU A 469 -9.63 -8.33 -9.63
C GLU A 469 -8.40 -9.13 -9.21
N GLU A 470 -7.28 -8.99 -9.93
CA GLU A 470 -6.11 -9.83 -9.71
C GLU A 470 -4.78 -9.08 -9.74
N VAL A 471 -3.82 -9.63 -9.00
CA VAL A 471 -2.43 -9.20 -8.98
C VAL A 471 -1.59 -10.38 -9.43
N ASP A 472 -0.80 -10.15 -10.47
CA ASP A 472 0.02 -11.17 -11.12
C ASP A 472 1.51 -10.89 -10.94
N LEU A 473 2.29 -11.97 -10.89
CA LEU A 473 3.74 -11.94 -11.02
C LEU A 473 4.11 -12.32 -12.45
N ILE A 474 4.65 -11.37 -13.23
CA ILE A 474 4.83 -11.53 -14.66
C ILE A 474 6.15 -12.19 -15.02
N GLU A 475 6.03 -13.35 -15.64
CA GLU A 475 7.12 -14.20 -16.12
C GLU A 475 7.18 -14.26 -17.65
N LYS A 476 8.40 -14.48 -18.14
CA LYS A 476 8.72 -14.62 -19.56
C LYS A 476 8.02 -15.82 -20.18
N GLY A 477 7.24 -15.58 -21.23
CA GLY A 477 6.44 -16.59 -21.92
C GLY A 477 5.15 -16.99 -21.20
N GLY A 478 4.85 -16.35 -20.06
CA GLY A 478 3.68 -16.67 -19.23
C GLY A 478 2.35 -16.41 -19.95
N ASN A 479 1.36 -17.26 -19.65
CA ASN A 479 -0.02 -17.12 -20.06
C ASN A 479 -0.89 -16.86 -18.81
N TYR A 480 -1.55 -15.71 -18.69
CA TYR A 480 -2.38 -15.40 -17.50
C TYR A 480 -3.85 -15.82 -17.67
N GLY A 481 -4.14 -16.60 -18.73
CA GLY A 481 -5.36 -17.36 -18.86
C GLY A 481 -6.59 -16.59 -19.33
N TRP A 482 -6.59 -15.25 -19.35
CA TRP A 482 -7.71 -14.48 -19.91
C TRP A 482 -7.86 -14.75 -21.42
N ARG A 483 -9.06 -15.01 -21.97
CA ARG A 483 -10.39 -14.94 -21.34
C ARG A 483 -10.96 -16.25 -20.77
N ALA A 484 -10.16 -17.30 -20.66
CA ALA A 484 -10.64 -18.57 -20.11
C ALA A 484 -10.81 -18.50 -18.59
N LYS A 485 -9.89 -17.83 -17.90
CA LYS A 485 -9.90 -17.61 -16.45
C LYS A 485 -10.01 -16.13 -16.12
N GLU A 486 -10.48 -15.88 -14.91
CA GLU A 486 -10.58 -14.58 -14.24
C GLU A 486 -10.36 -14.84 -12.74
N GLY A 487 -9.24 -14.37 -12.19
CA GLY A 487 -8.76 -14.78 -10.89
C GLY A 487 -8.53 -16.30 -10.84
N PHE A 488 -8.91 -16.91 -9.72
CA PHE A 488 -8.85 -18.37 -9.54
C PHE A 488 -10.01 -19.14 -10.20
N SER A 489 -10.86 -18.49 -10.99
CA SER A 489 -12.11 -19.06 -11.50
C SER A 489 -12.17 -19.13 -13.02
N CYS A 490 -12.83 -20.15 -13.56
CA CYS A 490 -13.17 -20.16 -14.99
C CYS A 490 -14.18 -19.07 -15.31
N TYR A 491 -13.84 -18.20 -16.27
CA TYR A 491 -14.74 -17.24 -16.91
C TYR A 491 -15.48 -17.92 -18.06
N ASP A 492 -14.78 -18.21 -19.16
CA ASP A 492 -15.30 -19.00 -20.27
C ASP A 492 -15.14 -20.49 -19.94
N ARG A 493 -16.18 -21.11 -19.37
CA ARG A 493 -16.18 -22.53 -18.99
C ARG A 493 -15.83 -23.45 -20.17
N LYS A 494 -16.25 -23.12 -21.39
CA LYS A 494 -15.97 -23.97 -22.55
C LYS A 494 -14.49 -23.92 -22.91
N LEU A 495 -13.89 -22.72 -22.86
CA LEU A 495 -12.46 -22.57 -23.09
C LEU A 495 -11.70 -23.22 -21.93
N CYS A 496 -11.93 -22.76 -20.69
CA CYS A 496 -11.25 -23.20 -19.47
C CYS A 496 -11.16 -24.74 -19.31
N PHE A 497 -12.24 -25.47 -19.59
CA PHE A 497 -12.23 -26.94 -19.46
C PHE A 497 -11.70 -27.68 -20.70
N ASN A 498 -11.73 -27.09 -21.88
CA ASN A 498 -11.28 -27.74 -23.12
C ASN A 498 -9.86 -27.35 -23.55
N SER A 499 -9.24 -26.35 -22.92
CA SER A 499 -7.90 -25.88 -23.25
C SER A 499 -6.92 -26.13 -22.11
N SER A 500 -5.82 -26.84 -22.40
CA SER A 500 -4.65 -26.92 -21.50
C SER A 500 -3.80 -25.65 -21.65
N LEU A 501 -4.27 -24.53 -21.10
CA LEU A 501 -3.67 -23.20 -21.33
C LEU A 501 -2.29 -23.01 -20.70
N ASN A 502 -1.87 -23.94 -19.83
CA ASN A 502 -0.67 -23.81 -18.99
C ASN A 502 -0.61 -22.42 -18.35
N ASP A 503 -1.75 -21.99 -17.82
CA ASP A 503 -1.90 -20.64 -17.31
C ASP A 503 -1.26 -20.48 -15.94
N ILE A 504 -0.70 -19.30 -15.71
CA ILE A 504 -0.15 -18.86 -14.44
C ILE A 504 -1.28 -18.16 -13.69
N LEU A 505 -1.58 -18.63 -12.48
CA LEU A 505 -2.61 -18.04 -11.63
C LEU A 505 -2.05 -16.80 -10.91
N PRO A 506 -2.91 -15.83 -10.57
CA PRO A 506 -2.48 -14.64 -9.85
C PRO A 506 -1.93 -14.97 -8.47
N ILE A 507 -1.00 -14.15 -7.99
CA ILE A 507 -0.47 -14.24 -6.61
C ILE A 507 -1.51 -13.80 -5.58
N PHE A 508 -2.48 -12.98 -6.00
CA PHE A 508 -3.60 -12.55 -5.20
C PHE A 508 -4.79 -12.18 -6.08
N ALA A 509 -6.00 -12.54 -5.67
CA ALA A 509 -7.22 -12.09 -6.33
C ALA A 509 -8.32 -11.81 -5.29
N TYR A 510 -9.13 -10.79 -5.54
CA TYR A 510 -10.21 -10.38 -4.65
C TYR A 510 -11.51 -10.14 -5.41
N PRO A 511 -12.67 -10.47 -4.80
CA PRO A 511 -13.95 -10.42 -5.49
C PRO A 511 -14.49 -9.00 -5.69
N HIS A 512 -15.34 -8.81 -6.70
CA HIS A 512 -16.00 -7.54 -7.05
C HIS A 512 -16.85 -6.89 -5.93
N LYS A 513 -17.15 -7.65 -4.87
CA LYS A 513 -17.80 -7.13 -3.65
C LYS A 513 -16.85 -6.28 -2.78
N ILE A 514 -15.54 -6.46 -2.93
CA ILE A 514 -14.47 -5.80 -2.15
C ILE A 514 -13.93 -4.57 -2.90
N GLY A 515 -13.71 -4.69 -4.21
CA GLY A 515 -13.28 -3.64 -5.14
C GLY A 515 -13.52 -4.11 -6.57
N LYS A 516 -13.49 -3.22 -7.57
CA LYS A 516 -13.96 -3.52 -8.95
C LYS A 516 -12.98 -3.15 -10.06
N SER A 517 -11.82 -2.62 -9.70
CA SER A 517 -10.83 -2.18 -10.65
C SER A 517 -9.52 -2.02 -9.90
N VAL A 518 -8.72 -3.09 -9.88
CA VAL A 518 -7.37 -3.04 -9.32
C VAL A 518 -6.56 -2.04 -10.11
N THR A 519 -5.99 -1.06 -9.41
CA THR A 519 -5.09 -0.08 -10.02
C THR A 519 -3.74 -0.72 -10.30
N GLY A 520 -3.30 -1.65 -9.46
CA GLY A 520 -1.91 -2.11 -9.37
C GLY A 520 -1.14 -1.28 -8.34
N GLY A 521 0.18 -1.47 -8.25
CA GLY A 521 0.98 -0.92 -7.17
C GLY A 521 2.49 -1.12 -7.32
N TYR A 522 3.21 -0.84 -6.24
CA TYR A 522 4.68 -0.90 -6.17
C TYR A 522 5.13 -1.64 -4.92
N ILE A 523 6.24 -2.39 -5.04
CA ILE A 523 6.99 -2.83 -3.87
C ILE A 523 7.74 -1.62 -3.32
N TYR A 524 7.45 -1.22 -2.09
CA TYR A 524 8.14 -0.10 -1.47
C TYR A 524 9.62 -0.44 -1.25
N ARG A 525 10.49 0.37 -1.86
CA ARG A 525 11.96 0.32 -1.75
C ARG A 525 12.56 1.69 -1.40
N GLY A 526 11.72 2.59 -0.90
CA GLY A 526 12.13 3.92 -0.49
C GLY A 526 13.05 3.90 0.73
N CYS A 527 13.75 4.99 0.91
CA CYS A 527 14.71 5.14 2.00
C CYS A 527 14.01 5.53 3.30
N GLN A 528 13.00 6.39 3.26
CA GLN A 528 12.47 7.10 4.44
C GLN A 528 11.58 6.25 5.35
N MET A 529 10.93 5.20 4.84
CA MET A 529 9.97 4.38 5.58
C MET A 529 10.47 2.93 5.69
N PRO A 530 11.43 2.64 6.59
CA PRO A 530 12.10 1.34 6.63
C PRO A 530 11.15 0.16 6.88
N ASN A 531 10.05 0.36 7.59
CA ASN A 531 9.09 -0.71 7.87
C ASN A 531 8.27 -1.13 6.63
N LEU A 532 8.18 -0.24 5.64
CA LEU A 532 7.45 -0.53 4.41
C LEU A 532 8.30 -1.34 3.43
N ASN A 533 9.61 -1.47 3.66
CA ASN A 533 10.51 -2.20 2.77
C ASN A 533 10.01 -3.61 2.45
N GLY A 534 9.89 -3.92 1.16
CA GLY A 534 9.43 -5.19 0.63
C GLY A 534 7.92 -5.40 0.68
N LEU A 535 7.13 -4.40 1.09
CA LEU A 535 5.68 -4.45 1.05
C LEU A 535 5.18 -4.02 -0.34
N TYR A 536 4.43 -4.88 -1.03
CA TYR A 536 3.72 -4.48 -2.25
C TYR A 536 2.46 -3.71 -1.87
N ILE A 537 2.44 -2.41 -2.13
CA ILE A 537 1.31 -1.52 -1.82
C ILE A 537 0.58 -1.20 -3.11
N PHE A 538 -0.73 -1.48 -3.13
CA PHE A 538 -1.58 -1.34 -4.32
C PHE A 538 -2.96 -0.83 -3.95
N GLY A 539 -3.71 -0.37 -4.95
CA GLY A 539 -5.02 0.24 -4.75
C GLY A 539 -6.10 -0.34 -5.65
N ASP A 540 -7.34 0.04 -5.35
CA ASP A 540 -8.51 -0.21 -6.19
C ASP A 540 -9.22 1.10 -6.53
N PHE A 541 -9.35 1.39 -7.82
CA PHE A 541 -9.88 2.64 -8.34
C PHE A 541 -11.33 2.90 -7.90
N MET A 542 -12.19 1.87 -7.90
CA MET A 542 -13.63 2.05 -7.67
C MET A 542 -14.03 2.12 -6.20
N SER A 543 -13.32 1.41 -5.33
CA SER A 543 -13.56 1.40 -3.88
C SER A 543 -12.72 2.46 -3.15
N GLY A 544 -11.56 2.81 -3.71
CA GLY A 544 -10.57 3.68 -3.07
C GLY A 544 -9.78 2.99 -1.97
N ARG A 545 -9.80 1.66 -1.91
CA ARG A 545 -9.05 0.90 -0.90
C ARG A 545 -7.57 0.87 -1.23
N LEU A 546 -6.75 0.98 -0.19
CA LEU A 546 -5.33 0.68 -0.23
C LEU A 546 -5.10 -0.65 0.46
N MET A 547 -4.26 -1.48 -0.14
CA MET A 547 -4.02 -2.85 0.29
C MET A 547 -2.53 -3.14 0.19
N SER A 548 -2.11 -4.20 0.88
CA SER A 548 -0.74 -4.66 0.83
C SER A 548 -0.60 -6.17 0.72
N LEU A 549 0.44 -6.61 0.04
CA LEU A 549 0.92 -7.99 0.03
C LEU A 549 2.36 -8.03 0.52
N ARG A 550 2.64 -8.96 1.44
CA ARG A 550 4.01 -9.29 1.86
C ARG A 550 4.29 -10.75 1.59
N GLU A 551 5.31 -11.02 0.81
CA GLU A 551 5.78 -12.39 0.60
C GLU A 551 6.45 -12.93 1.87
N ASN A 552 6.07 -14.13 2.26
CA ASN A 552 6.82 -14.91 3.23
C ASN A 552 7.98 -15.62 2.50
N PRO A 553 9.24 -15.28 2.81
CA PRO A 553 10.39 -15.77 2.04
C PRO A 553 10.61 -17.29 2.16
N ASP A 554 10.17 -17.89 3.26
CA ASP A 554 10.36 -19.33 3.51
C ASP A 554 9.37 -20.19 2.73
N THR A 555 8.18 -19.64 2.44
CA THR A 555 7.06 -20.38 1.83
C THR A 555 6.67 -19.89 0.43
N GLY A 556 7.11 -18.69 0.04
CA GLY A 556 6.71 -18.02 -1.20
C GLY A 556 5.24 -17.55 -1.20
N LYS A 557 4.53 -17.63 -0.06
CA LYS A 557 3.13 -17.21 0.04
C LYS A 557 3.01 -15.72 0.29
N TRP A 558 2.00 -15.10 -0.29
CA TRP A 558 1.71 -13.68 -0.12
C TRP A 558 0.65 -13.47 0.97
N ASN A 559 1.02 -12.72 2.00
CA ASN A 559 0.15 -12.34 3.10
C ASN A 559 -0.51 -11.00 2.81
N TYR A 560 -1.85 -10.99 2.85
CA TYR A 560 -2.67 -9.82 2.61
C TYR A 560 -2.94 -9.03 3.88
N LYS A 561 -2.86 -7.69 3.79
CA LYS A 561 -3.36 -6.76 4.81
C LYS A 561 -3.97 -5.52 4.18
N GLU A 562 -5.05 -5.01 4.77
CA GLU A 562 -5.59 -3.69 4.44
C GLU A 562 -4.62 -2.59 4.87
N ILE A 563 -4.68 -1.44 4.18
CA ILE A 563 -4.06 -0.19 4.62
C ILE A 563 -5.17 0.82 4.92
N CYS A 564 -5.13 1.39 6.11
CA CYS A 564 -6.09 2.36 6.63
C CYS A 564 -5.38 3.67 6.93
N MET A 565 -6.14 4.77 6.92
CA MET A 565 -5.61 6.05 7.37
C MET A 565 -5.54 6.09 8.90
N GLY A 566 -4.42 6.57 9.43
CA GLY A 566 -4.25 6.84 10.85
C GLY A 566 -5.28 7.86 11.37
N ASN A 567 -5.60 7.80 12.66
CA ASN A 567 -6.52 8.77 13.26
C ASN A 567 -5.84 10.14 13.46
N ASP A 568 -6.58 11.12 14.00
CA ASP A 568 -6.04 12.46 14.24
C ASP A 568 -4.88 12.49 15.24
N LYS A 569 -4.70 11.46 16.09
CA LYS A 569 -3.50 11.31 16.95
C LYS A 569 -2.32 10.74 16.16
N THR A 570 -2.55 9.66 15.41
CA THR A 570 -1.53 8.96 14.61
C THR A 570 -0.91 9.88 13.55
N CYS A 571 -1.72 10.73 12.93
CA CYS A 571 -1.27 11.67 11.88
C CYS A 571 -1.06 13.10 12.39
N ASN A 572 -0.86 13.31 13.70
CA ASN A 572 -0.68 14.63 14.30
C ASN A 572 0.73 15.22 14.08
N PHE A 573 1.24 15.17 12.86
CA PHE A 573 2.53 15.76 12.51
C PHE A 573 2.35 16.86 11.45
N PRO A 574 3.25 17.85 11.39
CA PRO A 574 3.22 18.86 10.35
C PRO A 574 3.15 18.24 8.96
N LYS A 575 2.29 18.79 8.10
CA LYS A 575 2.05 18.36 6.71
C LYS A 575 1.35 17.02 6.52
N LEU A 576 1.09 16.26 7.58
CA LEU A 576 0.39 14.98 7.46
C LEU A 576 -1.13 15.16 7.43
N ILE A 577 -1.76 14.34 6.60
CA ILE A 577 -3.21 14.22 6.46
C ILE A 577 -3.63 12.75 6.61
N ASN A 578 -4.90 12.53 6.92
CA ASN A 578 -5.50 11.21 7.12
C ASN A 578 -6.71 10.94 6.21
N SER A 579 -6.80 11.66 5.11
CA SER A 579 -7.86 11.48 4.13
C SER A 579 -7.33 11.70 2.72
N TYR A 580 -7.95 11.04 1.75
CA TYR A 580 -7.60 11.16 0.34
C TYR A 580 -8.84 10.98 -0.52
N TYR A 581 -8.73 11.37 -1.80
CA TYR A 581 -9.82 11.18 -2.75
C TYR A 581 -9.98 9.72 -3.15
N LYS A 582 -11.24 9.30 -3.26
CA LYS A 582 -11.63 7.92 -3.50
C LYS A 582 -10.98 7.27 -4.72
N TYR A 583 -10.94 7.95 -5.87
CA TYR A 583 -10.52 7.30 -7.12
C TYR A 583 -9.00 7.24 -7.21
N ILE A 584 -8.40 6.11 -6.82
CA ILE A 584 -6.96 5.86 -6.94
C ILE A 584 -6.64 5.53 -8.40
N ILE A 585 -6.07 6.50 -9.11
CA ILE A 585 -5.80 6.42 -10.56
C ILE A 585 -4.50 5.67 -10.84
N SER A 586 -3.46 5.86 -10.04
CA SER A 586 -2.13 5.36 -10.39
C SER A 586 -1.19 5.39 -9.19
N PHE A 587 0.02 4.86 -9.38
CA PHE A 587 1.13 4.90 -8.43
C PHE A 587 2.41 5.37 -9.15
N GLY A 588 3.36 5.88 -8.37
CA GLY A 588 4.69 6.20 -8.88
C GLY A 588 5.68 6.33 -7.73
N GLU A 589 6.96 6.24 -8.07
CA GLU A 589 8.05 6.48 -7.12
C GLU A 589 8.84 7.74 -7.50
N ASP A 590 9.44 8.38 -6.51
CA ASP A 590 10.49 9.37 -6.77
C ASP A 590 11.86 8.70 -6.93
N GLU A 591 12.87 9.50 -7.27
CA GLU A 591 14.23 9.01 -7.49
C GLU A 591 14.86 8.35 -6.24
N ALA A 592 14.37 8.69 -5.03
CA ALA A 592 14.79 8.07 -3.78
C ALA A 592 14.01 6.78 -3.45
N GLY A 593 13.06 6.39 -4.30
CA GLY A 593 12.20 5.21 -4.13
C GLY A 593 11.02 5.45 -3.19
N GLU A 594 10.75 6.68 -2.77
CA GLU A 594 9.56 6.96 -1.96
C GLU A 594 8.31 6.74 -2.81
N LEU A 595 7.28 6.18 -2.18
CA LEU A 595 6.08 5.77 -2.89
C LEU A 595 4.98 6.83 -2.81
N TYR A 596 4.36 7.07 -3.96
CA TYR A 596 3.26 7.98 -4.14
C TYR A 596 2.10 7.26 -4.82
N PHE A 597 0.87 7.71 -4.55
CA PHE A 597 -0.28 7.38 -5.36
C PHE A 597 -1.00 8.63 -5.85
N LEU A 598 -1.61 8.49 -7.01
CA LEU A 598 -2.30 9.54 -7.72
C LEU A 598 -3.78 9.24 -7.60
N ALA A 599 -4.57 10.21 -7.16
CA ALA A 599 -6.01 10.05 -7.00
C ALA A 599 -6.78 11.27 -7.48
N THR A 600 -8.09 11.13 -7.65
CA THR A 600 -8.96 12.24 -8.07
C THR A 600 -10.30 12.21 -7.34
N GLY A 601 -10.85 13.40 -7.07
CA GLY A 601 -12.24 13.55 -6.62
C GLY A 601 -13.26 13.35 -7.74
N ALA A 602 -12.84 13.44 -9.00
CA ALA A 602 -13.69 13.27 -10.18
C ALA A 602 -12.93 12.54 -11.30
N ALA A 603 -13.37 11.32 -11.64
CA ALA A 603 -12.75 10.46 -12.65
C ALA A 603 -13.06 10.91 -14.09
N SER A 604 -12.63 12.11 -14.46
CA SER A 604 -12.81 12.71 -15.79
C SER A 604 -11.52 13.37 -16.26
N ALA A 605 -11.14 13.14 -17.53
CA ALA A 605 -9.93 13.70 -18.14
C ALA A 605 -9.85 15.23 -18.10
N THR A 606 -10.96 15.92 -17.87
CA THR A 606 -11.04 17.39 -17.93
C THR A 606 -11.19 18.06 -16.55
N ALA A 607 -11.59 17.30 -15.53
CA ALA A 607 -11.84 17.82 -14.19
C ALA A 607 -10.53 18.03 -13.42
N LYS A 608 -10.32 19.24 -12.88
CA LYS A 608 -9.14 19.60 -12.08
C LYS A 608 -9.24 19.13 -10.62
N ALA A 609 -9.56 17.86 -10.42
CA ALA A 609 -9.78 17.24 -9.10
C ALA A 609 -8.68 16.26 -8.69
N GLY A 610 -7.61 16.16 -9.49
CA GLY A 610 -6.49 15.26 -9.27
C GLY A 610 -5.49 15.78 -8.23
N VAL A 611 -4.99 14.85 -7.44
CA VAL A 611 -4.02 15.05 -6.35
C VAL A 611 -3.01 13.90 -6.34
N VAL A 612 -1.79 14.18 -5.90
CA VAL A 612 -0.76 13.17 -5.64
C VAL A 612 -0.43 13.18 -4.16
N TYR A 613 -0.41 11.99 -3.58
CA TYR A 613 -0.15 11.74 -2.17
C TYR A 613 1.10 10.90 -2.00
N LYS A 614 2.01 11.34 -1.13
CA LYS A 614 3.12 10.52 -0.64
C LYS A 614 2.63 9.64 0.49
N ILE A 615 3.00 8.35 0.47
CA ILE A 615 2.69 7.42 1.56
C ILE A 615 3.70 7.60 2.69
N VAL A 616 3.21 7.77 3.91
CA VAL A 616 4.01 8.00 5.11
C VAL A 616 3.66 6.98 6.18
N ASP A 617 4.67 6.26 6.67
CA ASP A 617 4.59 5.56 7.95
C ASP A 617 4.95 6.56 9.07
N PRO A 618 3.98 6.98 9.91
CA PRO A 618 4.27 7.89 11.02
C PRO A 618 4.97 7.18 12.19
N SER A 619 4.94 5.85 12.25
CA SER A 619 5.52 5.09 13.36
C SER A 619 7.05 5.05 13.33
N ARG A 620 7.64 5.21 12.14
CA ARG A 620 9.08 5.12 11.96
C ARG A 620 9.57 5.83 10.71
N ARG A 621 10.61 6.65 10.89
CA ARG A 621 11.37 7.28 9.81
C ARG A 621 12.76 6.66 9.73
N ALA A 622 13.47 6.96 8.65
CA ALA A 622 14.87 6.61 8.50
C ALA A 622 15.78 7.72 9.05
N PRO A 623 16.99 7.37 9.50
CA PRO A 623 17.86 8.29 10.22
C PRO A 623 18.07 9.64 9.57
N PRO A 624 18.19 10.73 10.36
CA PRO A 624 18.37 12.06 9.82
C PRO A 624 19.66 12.05 9.00
N GLY A 625 19.60 12.65 7.83
CA GLY A 625 20.71 12.64 6.90
C GLY A 625 20.87 11.35 6.08
N LYS A 626 20.40 10.17 6.53
CA LYS A 626 20.54 8.91 5.76
C LYS A 626 19.85 8.99 4.41
N CYS A 627 18.62 9.50 4.42
CA CYS A 627 17.82 9.68 3.21
C CYS A 627 17.90 11.11 2.68
N SER A 628 18.86 11.90 3.17
CA SER A 628 19.14 13.21 2.60
C SER A 628 19.93 13.05 1.32
N TYR A 629 19.45 13.72 0.28
CA TYR A 629 20.14 13.83 -0.99
C TYR A 629 20.33 15.31 -1.27
N LYS A 630 21.39 15.63 -2.03
CA LYS A 630 21.64 16.99 -2.51
C LYS A 630 21.28 17.01 -4.00
N PRO A 631 20.08 17.49 -4.38
CA PRO A 631 19.66 17.50 -5.77
C PRO A 631 20.64 18.30 -6.63
N ILE A 632 20.94 17.79 -7.81
CA ILE A 632 21.67 18.54 -8.83
C ILE A 632 20.82 19.76 -9.23
N PRO A 633 21.39 20.97 -9.30
CA PRO A 633 20.65 22.17 -9.68
C PRO A 633 19.98 22.04 -11.04
N VAL A 634 18.71 22.45 -11.12
CA VAL A 634 17.92 22.46 -12.35
C VAL A 634 17.92 23.86 -12.95
N SER A 635 18.31 23.97 -14.22
CA SER A 635 18.15 25.22 -14.97
C SER A 635 16.67 25.44 -15.29
N ILE A 636 16.09 26.54 -14.82
CA ILE A 636 14.65 26.82 -14.96
C ILE A 636 14.44 27.97 -15.96
N LYS A 637 13.63 27.72 -16.99
CA LYS A 637 13.16 28.73 -17.93
C LYS A 637 11.64 28.89 -17.80
N GLY A 638 11.18 29.92 -17.10
CA GLY A 638 9.75 30.16 -16.88
C GLY A 638 9.45 30.61 -15.47
N LYS A 639 8.17 30.60 -15.10
CA LYS A 639 7.74 30.90 -13.72
C LYS A 639 7.65 29.62 -12.92
N LEU A 640 8.01 29.73 -11.65
CA LEU A 640 7.76 28.67 -10.67
C LEU A 640 6.38 28.89 -10.03
N VAL A 641 5.64 27.81 -9.93
CA VAL A 641 4.40 27.72 -9.15
C VAL A 641 4.72 26.95 -7.89
N HIS A 642 4.83 27.67 -6.77
CA HIS A 642 5.04 27.05 -5.47
C HIS A 642 3.84 26.19 -5.08
N PHE A 643 4.12 25.00 -4.54
CA PHE A 643 3.09 24.09 -4.09
C PHE A 643 2.52 24.58 -2.76
N ASN A 644 1.19 24.63 -2.70
CA ASN A 644 0.43 24.86 -1.48
C ASN A 644 -0.61 23.73 -1.38
N PRO A 645 -0.61 22.94 -0.30
CA PRO A 645 -1.61 21.90 -0.11
C PRO A 645 -2.99 22.52 0.10
N LYS A 646 -4.03 21.79 -0.32
CA LYS A 646 -5.42 22.25 -0.23
C LYS A 646 -6.18 21.59 0.91
N GLU A 647 -5.82 20.36 1.27
CA GLU A 647 -6.43 19.68 2.40
C GLU A 647 -5.94 20.30 3.73
N GLU A 648 -6.84 20.43 4.71
CA GLU A 648 -6.47 20.94 6.03
C GLU A 648 -5.60 19.90 6.76
N PHE A 649 -4.41 20.32 7.19
CA PHE A 649 -3.54 19.48 8.02
C PHE A 649 -4.26 19.08 9.32
N VAL A 650 -4.02 17.86 9.79
CA VAL A 650 -4.62 17.35 11.04
C VAL A 650 -4.32 18.29 12.21
N ILE A 651 -3.10 18.80 12.30
CA ILE A 651 -2.65 19.73 13.35
C ILE A 651 -3.40 21.07 13.36
N ASN A 652 -4.04 21.44 12.25
CA ASN A 652 -4.80 22.67 12.08
C ASN A 652 -6.32 22.46 12.18
N LYS A 653 -6.80 21.22 12.28
CA LYS A 653 -8.22 20.96 12.54
C LYS A 653 -8.56 21.53 13.91
N LYS A 654 -9.33 22.61 13.94
CA LYS A 654 -9.95 23.08 15.20
C LYS A 654 -10.76 21.92 15.77
N THR A 655 -10.60 21.63 17.06
CA THR A 655 -11.42 20.65 17.76
C THR A 655 -12.87 21.06 17.62
N SER A 656 -13.62 20.42 16.73
CA SER A 656 -15.05 20.69 16.60
C SER A 656 -15.71 20.07 17.82
N THR A 657 -15.91 20.87 18.87
CA THR A 657 -16.91 20.57 19.90
C THR A 657 -18.29 20.72 19.27
N THR A 658 -18.66 19.78 18.40
CA THR A 658 -20.04 19.63 17.96
C THR A 658 -20.77 18.89 19.07
N ALA A 659 -21.64 19.60 19.78
CA ALA A 659 -22.52 18.98 20.77
C ALA A 659 -23.30 17.83 20.13
N VAL A 660 -23.33 16.69 20.83
CA VAL A 660 -24.15 15.52 20.52
C VAL A 660 -25.59 15.97 20.21
N PRO A 661 -26.15 15.65 19.03
CA PRO A 661 -27.56 15.89 18.77
C PRO A 661 -28.39 15.03 19.73
N LYS A 662 -29.12 15.66 20.66
CA LYS A 662 -30.09 14.95 21.49
C LYS A 662 -31.14 14.28 20.60
N PRO A 663 -31.48 13.00 20.81
CA PRO A 663 -32.52 12.34 20.06
C PRO A 663 -33.88 12.98 20.34
N LYS A 664 -34.61 13.33 19.27
CA LYS A 664 -36.02 13.75 19.37
C LYS A 664 -36.91 12.53 19.68
N PRO A 665 -37.93 12.63 20.55
CA PRO A 665 -38.79 11.51 20.88
C PRO A 665 -39.70 11.13 19.71
N THR A 666 -39.76 9.85 19.39
CA THR A 666 -40.68 9.24 18.44
C THR A 666 -42.11 9.25 19.02
N ARG A 667 -43.08 9.80 18.29
CA ARG A 667 -44.51 9.67 18.61
C ARG A 667 -45.18 8.73 17.61
N PRO A 668 -46.09 7.82 18.02
CA PRO A 668 -46.50 6.68 17.20
C PRO A 668 -47.51 7.07 16.14
N THR A 669 -47.39 6.50 14.94
CA THR A 669 -48.35 6.64 13.85
C THR A 669 -49.43 5.56 13.99
N THR A 670 -50.65 5.96 14.35
CA THR A 670 -51.86 5.15 14.24
C THR A 670 -52.69 5.60 13.04
N THR A 671 -52.93 4.68 12.12
CA THR A 671 -53.89 4.80 11.00
C THR A 671 -55.32 4.86 11.54
N PRO A 672 -56.21 5.70 10.95
CA PRO A 672 -57.44 5.11 10.43
C PRO A 672 -57.94 5.71 9.10
N THR A 673 -58.69 4.85 8.41
CA THR A 673 -59.37 4.94 7.11
C THR A 673 -60.72 5.72 7.22
N PRO A 674 -61.61 5.82 6.18
CA PRO A 674 -61.74 6.98 5.28
C PRO A 674 -63.18 7.59 5.13
N ARG A 675 -63.25 8.61 4.24
CA ARG A 675 -64.38 9.18 3.43
C ARG A 675 -65.18 10.34 4.06
N PRO A 676 -65.92 11.15 3.25
CA PRO A 676 -66.00 11.27 1.78
C PRO A 676 -65.78 12.72 1.26
N ARG A 677 -65.78 12.87 -0.07
CA ARG A 677 -65.55 14.12 -0.83
C ARG A 677 -66.87 14.70 -1.33
N VAL A 678 -67.08 16.02 -1.24
CA VAL A 678 -68.12 16.77 -1.98
C VAL A 678 -67.57 18.15 -2.42
N THR A 679 -67.37 18.25 -3.75
CA THR A 679 -67.77 19.30 -4.72
C THR A 679 -67.65 20.80 -4.39
N GLN A 680 -66.96 21.59 -5.24
CA GLN A 680 -67.56 22.41 -6.33
C GLN A 680 -66.59 23.40 -7.03
N MET A 681 -66.75 23.48 -8.37
CA MET A 681 -66.69 24.65 -9.30
C MET A 681 -65.36 25.45 -9.43
N SER A 682 -64.93 25.99 -10.59
CA SER A 682 -65.57 26.27 -11.89
C SER A 682 -64.53 26.70 -12.97
N THR A 683 -64.96 26.58 -14.24
CA THR A 683 -64.65 27.35 -15.47
C THR A 683 -63.38 27.12 -16.32
N GLN A 684 -63.66 27.09 -17.63
CA GLN A 684 -62.90 26.60 -18.79
C GLN A 684 -62.36 27.74 -19.68
N ARG A 685 -61.43 27.42 -20.58
CA ARG A 685 -61.54 27.55 -22.07
C ARG A 685 -60.27 27.00 -22.73
N VAL A 686 -60.24 25.87 -23.46
CA VAL A 686 -60.86 25.43 -24.74
C VAL A 686 -60.10 25.85 -26.01
N ARG A 687 -59.65 24.85 -26.77
CA ARG A 687 -59.75 24.69 -28.24
C ARG A 687 -59.54 23.19 -28.57
N THR A 688 -60.61 22.40 -28.77
CA THR A 688 -61.18 21.90 -30.07
C THR A 688 -60.16 21.13 -30.93
N THR A 689 -60.36 19.87 -31.36
CA THR A 689 -61.56 19.27 -32.00
C THR A 689 -61.51 17.72 -31.99
N THR A 690 -62.62 17.11 -31.53
CA THR A 690 -63.43 15.95 -32.00
C THR A 690 -62.90 15.05 -33.15
N THR A 691 -62.78 13.71 -33.07
CA THR A 691 -63.69 12.54 -32.80
C THR A 691 -64.17 11.81 -34.06
N VAL A 692 -64.07 10.47 -34.07
CA VAL A 692 -65.05 9.57 -34.70
C VAL A 692 -65.33 8.38 -33.75
N ARG A 693 -66.62 8.05 -33.62
CA ARG A 693 -67.32 6.95 -32.88
C ARG A 693 -67.70 5.83 -33.90
N PRO A 694 -68.52 4.78 -33.64
CA PRO A 694 -68.68 3.85 -32.50
C PRO A 694 -69.01 2.35 -32.88
N THR A 695 -68.78 1.41 -31.92
CA THR A 695 -69.64 0.24 -31.51
C THR A 695 -69.79 -1.05 -32.42
N PRO A 696 -70.40 -2.20 -31.97
CA PRO A 696 -69.77 -3.41 -31.32
C PRO A 696 -70.42 -4.77 -31.84
N PRO A 697 -70.76 -5.85 -31.06
CA PRO A 697 -70.02 -6.82 -30.19
C PRO A 697 -70.27 -8.35 -30.49
N ARG A 698 -69.76 -9.22 -29.58
CA ARG A 698 -70.08 -10.66 -29.23
C ARG A 698 -69.25 -11.77 -29.92
N SER A 699 -68.98 -12.96 -29.36
CA SER A 699 -68.84 -13.53 -28.00
C SER A 699 -68.45 -15.03 -28.09
N ARG A 700 -67.72 -15.55 -27.07
CA ARG A 700 -67.71 -16.94 -26.52
C ARG A 700 -67.13 -18.11 -27.34
N TYR A 701 -66.29 -18.94 -26.70
CA TYR A 701 -66.66 -20.23 -26.06
C TYR A 701 -65.49 -20.89 -25.30
N SER A 702 -65.79 -21.55 -24.17
CA SER A 702 -65.05 -22.66 -23.51
C SER A 702 -66.02 -23.85 -23.39
N PRO A 703 -65.59 -25.11 -23.19
CA PRO A 703 -65.55 -25.72 -21.82
C PRO A 703 -64.51 -26.89 -21.61
N SER A 704 -63.90 -27.02 -20.41
CA SER A 704 -64.00 -28.08 -19.34
C SER A 704 -63.59 -29.54 -19.71
N THR A 705 -62.82 -30.33 -18.93
CA THR A 705 -63.09 -30.89 -17.58
C THR A 705 -61.89 -31.65 -16.93
N LEU A 706 -61.84 -31.58 -15.58
CA LEU A 706 -61.45 -32.54 -14.48
C LEU A 706 -60.89 -33.94 -14.86
N ARG A 707 -59.95 -34.62 -14.15
CA ARG A 707 -59.85 -35.01 -12.70
C ARG A 707 -58.53 -35.83 -12.44
N PRO A 708 -58.30 -36.60 -11.33
CA PRO A 708 -57.21 -36.42 -10.35
C PRO A 708 -56.06 -37.48 -10.29
N ARG A 709 -55.12 -37.23 -9.36
CA ARG A 709 -53.96 -38.01 -8.81
C ARG A 709 -54.08 -39.55 -8.77
N PRO A 710 -52.94 -40.30 -8.81
CA PRO A 710 -52.41 -40.91 -7.57
C PRO A 710 -50.86 -41.05 -7.47
N GLN A 711 -50.43 -41.64 -6.35
CA GLN A 711 -49.08 -41.83 -5.79
C GLN A 711 -48.27 -43.02 -6.37
N PHE A 712 -46.95 -42.95 -6.09
CA PHE A 712 -45.92 -44.00 -5.99
C PHE A 712 -46.37 -45.47 -5.95
N VAL A 713 -45.72 -46.35 -6.73
CA VAL A 713 -45.14 -47.65 -6.30
C VAL A 713 -43.97 -48.06 -7.22
N THR A 714 -42.93 -48.61 -6.59
CA THR A 714 -41.69 -49.27 -7.04
C THR A 714 -41.87 -50.59 -7.81
N THR A 715 -40.83 -51.00 -8.56
CA THR A 715 -40.23 -52.37 -8.72
C THR A 715 -39.48 -52.43 -10.07
N ALA A 716 -38.47 -53.26 -10.35
CA ALA A 716 -37.43 -53.98 -9.61
C ALA A 716 -36.42 -54.50 -10.67
N ARG A 717 -35.15 -54.68 -10.28
CA ARG A 717 -34.13 -55.45 -11.03
C ARG A 717 -34.44 -56.95 -11.03
N PRO A 718 -33.74 -57.75 -11.87
CA PRO A 718 -33.28 -59.08 -11.47
C PRO A 718 -31.76 -59.30 -11.65
N THR A 719 -31.09 -59.47 -10.50
CA THR A 719 -30.29 -60.62 -9.99
C THR A 719 -29.55 -61.63 -10.88
N TYR A 720 -28.36 -62.08 -10.38
CA TYR A 720 -27.97 -63.49 -10.30
C TYR A 720 -27.26 -63.88 -8.96
N TRP A 721 -27.88 -64.84 -8.24
CA TRP A 721 -27.41 -66.09 -7.57
C TRP A 721 -26.37 -66.16 -6.38
N THR A 722 -26.90 -66.29 -5.14
CA THR A 722 -26.93 -67.44 -4.15
C THR A 722 -25.64 -68.21 -3.68
N PRO A 723 -25.67 -69.12 -2.64
CA PRO A 723 -25.69 -68.83 -1.18
C PRO A 723 -24.79 -69.77 -0.28
N ALA A 724 -24.85 -69.58 1.05
CA ALA A 724 -24.09 -70.21 2.15
C ALA A 724 -24.39 -71.70 2.50
N PRO A 725 -23.69 -72.30 3.50
CA PRO A 725 -24.40 -72.94 4.63
C PRO A 725 -23.76 -72.81 6.06
N LYS A 726 -24.50 -73.32 7.06
CA LYS A 726 -24.44 -73.18 8.54
C LYS A 726 -23.72 -74.33 9.29
N SER A 727 -23.60 -74.17 10.64
CA SER A 727 -23.59 -75.15 11.78
C SER A 727 -22.30 -75.08 12.64
N THR A 728 -22.19 -75.34 13.97
CA THR A 728 -23.07 -75.68 15.12
C THR A 728 -22.27 -75.65 16.45
N GLU A 729 -22.96 -75.28 17.54
CA GLU A 729 -22.94 -75.65 18.99
C GLU A 729 -21.75 -76.24 19.84
N LYS A 730 -21.68 -75.71 21.09
CA LYS A 730 -21.52 -76.34 22.47
C LYS A 730 -20.21 -77.10 22.83
N THR A 731 -19.62 -77.16 24.05
CA THR A 731 -19.88 -76.74 25.46
C THR A 731 -18.65 -77.01 26.37
N ARG A 732 -18.62 -76.39 27.56
CA ARG A 732 -17.99 -76.79 28.87
C ARG A 732 -16.47 -76.57 29.16
N GLY A 733 -16.20 -75.62 30.09
CA GLY A 733 -15.83 -75.96 31.48
C GLY A 733 -14.38 -75.73 32.00
N ARG A 734 -14.29 -74.80 32.97
CA ARG A 734 -13.33 -74.66 34.11
C ARG A 734 -11.91 -74.11 33.88
N GLY A 735 -11.57 -73.10 34.72
CA GLY A 735 -10.18 -72.80 35.11
C GLY A 735 -9.89 -71.31 35.30
N ARG A 736 -9.85 -70.83 36.54
CA ARG A 736 -9.61 -69.43 36.95
C ARG A 736 -8.15 -69.00 36.69
N GLY A 737 -7.98 -67.77 36.20
CA GLY A 737 -6.72 -67.02 36.24
C GLY A 737 -6.93 -65.58 35.78
N LYS A 738 -7.05 -64.64 36.72
CA LYS A 738 -7.27 -63.21 36.47
C LYS A 738 -6.04 -62.58 35.79
N SER A 739 -6.25 -61.96 34.63
CA SER A 739 -5.53 -60.75 34.21
C SER A 739 -6.48 -59.91 33.36
N ARG A 740 -6.62 -58.62 33.69
CA ARG A 740 -7.55 -57.65 33.09
C ARG A 740 -7.30 -57.55 31.58
N ARG A 741 -8.21 -58.13 30.77
CA ARG A 741 -8.24 -57.90 29.32
C ARG A 741 -8.77 -56.49 29.02
N LYS A 742 -7.97 -55.71 28.31
CA LYS A 742 -8.38 -54.59 27.46
C LYS A 742 -9.48 -55.10 26.52
N GLY A 743 -10.72 -54.74 26.81
CA GLY A 743 -11.87 -54.99 25.95
C GLY A 743 -12.06 -53.84 24.97
N ASP A 744 -11.82 -54.15 23.70
CA ASP A 744 -12.17 -53.41 22.50
C ASP A 744 -13.62 -52.86 22.59
N ARG A 745 -13.77 -51.53 22.72
CA ARG A 745 -15.06 -50.84 22.56
C ARG A 745 -15.14 -50.32 21.12
N ARG A 746 -15.59 -51.18 20.21
CA ARG A 746 -16.01 -50.77 18.87
C ARG A 746 -17.28 -49.91 18.96
N ASN A 747 -17.06 -48.62 18.74
CA ASN A 747 -17.89 -47.64 18.05
C ASN A 747 -19.43 -47.85 18.06
N ARG A 748 -20.08 -47.38 19.14
CA ARG A 748 -21.45 -46.86 19.06
C ARG A 748 -21.34 -45.35 18.83
N SER A 749 -21.47 -44.91 17.58
CA SER A 749 -21.55 -43.49 17.19
C SER A 749 -22.67 -42.79 17.97
N ARG A 750 -22.33 -41.78 18.78
CA ARG A 750 -23.30 -41.03 19.59
C ARG A 750 -23.96 -39.95 18.72
N ALA A 751 -25.25 -39.69 18.93
CA ALA A 751 -25.92 -38.54 18.33
C ALA A 751 -25.21 -37.24 18.74
N GLY A 752 -25.02 -36.32 17.79
CA GLY A 752 -24.37 -35.03 17.99
C GLY A 752 -22.87 -35.00 17.71
N MET A 753 -22.25 -36.11 17.27
CA MET A 753 -20.87 -36.08 16.78
C MET A 753 -20.77 -35.24 15.51
N VAL A 754 -19.68 -34.50 15.38
CA VAL A 754 -19.37 -33.69 14.21
C VAL A 754 -18.18 -34.24 13.44
N ARG A 755 -18.08 -33.91 12.15
CA ARG A 755 -16.90 -34.13 11.31
C ARG A 755 -16.73 -32.97 10.34
N LEU A 756 -15.50 -32.77 9.89
CA LEU A 756 -15.21 -31.88 8.76
C LEU A 756 -15.01 -32.71 7.50
N VAL A 757 -15.71 -32.33 6.43
CA VAL A 757 -15.50 -32.90 5.10
C VAL A 757 -14.75 -31.87 4.27
N SER A 758 -13.49 -32.16 3.95
CA SER A 758 -12.62 -31.27 3.17
C SER A 758 -12.29 -31.85 1.80
N ALA A 759 -12.32 -31.00 0.77
CA ALA A 759 -11.93 -31.38 -0.59
C ALA A 759 -10.42 -31.67 -0.72
N ASP A 760 -9.60 -31.02 0.12
CA ASP A 760 -8.14 -31.18 0.16
C ASP A 760 -7.66 -32.26 1.18
N GLY A 761 -8.60 -32.95 1.84
CA GLY A 761 -8.31 -34.02 2.81
C GLY A 761 -7.74 -33.53 4.16
N ARG A 762 -7.67 -32.22 4.40
CA ARG A 762 -7.23 -31.66 5.68
C ARG A 762 -8.25 -31.94 6.79
N LYS A 763 -7.74 -32.13 8.02
CA LYS A 763 -8.55 -32.49 9.20
C LYS A 763 -8.94 -31.29 10.07
N ASP A 764 -8.24 -30.17 9.90
CA ASP A 764 -8.43 -28.90 10.60
C ASP A 764 -9.46 -27.99 9.92
N ARG A 765 -9.95 -28.33 8.74
CA ARG A 765 -10.90 -27.49 7.99
C ARG A 765 -11.86 -28.34 7.17
N GLY A 766 -13.04 -27.81 6.90
CA GLY A 766 -14.00 -28.41 5.97
C GLY A 766 -15.44 -28.02 6.25
N ARG A 767 -16.36 -28.48 5.39
CA ARG A 767 -17.81 -28.40 5.65
C ARG A 767 -18.15 -29.17 6.92
N VAL A 768 -18.98 -28.57 7.78
CA VAL A 768 -19.46 -29.18 9.00
C VAL A 768 -20.57 -30.18 8.68
N GLU A 769 -20.40 -31.41 9.10
CA GLU A 769 -21.46 -32.42 9.11
C GLU A 769 -21.67 -32.95 10.54
N ILE A 770 -22.93 -33.21 10.88
CA ILE A 770 -23.34 -33.73 12.19
C ILE A 770 -24.03 -35.09 12.03
N PHE A 771 -23.78 -35.98 12.99
CA PHE A 771 -24.36 -37.32 13.03
C PHE A 771 -25.61 -37.35 13.91
N PHE A 772 -26.74 -37.74 13.34
CA PHE A 772 -28.00 -37.89 14.07
C PHE A 772 -28.77 -39.11 13.54
N HIS A 773 -29.34 -39.91 14.44
CA HIS A 773 -30.19 -41.08 14.12
C HIS A 773 -29.65 -42.07 13.05
N GLY A 774 -28.33 -42.23 12.94
CA GLY A 774 -27.72 -43.20 12.02
C GLY A 774 -27.21 -42.61 10.70
N GLU A 775 -27.42 -41.32 10.45
CA GLU A 775 -27.00 -40.63 9.23
C GLU A 775 -26.14 -39.39 9.54
N TRP A 776 -25.32 -39.02 8.55
CA TRP A 776 -24.58 -37.75 8.54
C TRP A 776 -25.32 -36.75 7.65
N GLY A 777 -25.40 -35.50 8.09
CA GLY A 777 -25.95 -34.42 7.30
C GLY A 777 -25.30 -33.09 7.60
N THR A 778 -25.54 -32.11 6.74
CA THR A 778 -24.89 -30.80 6.78
C THR A 778 -25.57 -29.86 7.78
N VAL A 779 -24.91 -28.74 8.07
CA VAL A 779 -25.41 -27.70 8.97
C VAL A 779 -25.49 -26.39 8.19
N CYS A 780 -26.62 -25.69 8.27
CA CYS A 780 -26.78 -24.39 7.63
C CYS A 780 -25.99 -23.29 8.35
N ASP A 781 -25.59 -22.25 7.61
CA ASP A 781 -24.82 -21.11 8.11
C ASP A 781 -25.67 -20.00 8.77
N ASP A 782 -26.99 -20.14 8.76
CA ASP A 782 -27.95 -19.26 9.42
C ASP A 782 -27.77 -19.31 10.95
N MET A 783 -27.57 -18.12 11.53
CA MET A 783 -27.17 -17.88 12.93
C MET A 783 -25.86 -18.56 13.40
N PHE A 784 -25.27 -19.44 12.59
CA PHE A 784 -24.02 -20.12 12.90
C PHE A 784 -22.88 -19.09 13.04
N ASN A 785 -22.34 -18.99 14.26
CA ASN A 785 -21.36 -17.98 14.66
C ASN A 785 -20.08 -18.63 15.21
N MET A 786 -19.07 -17.82 15.58
CA MET A 786 -17.78 -18.31 16.07
C MET A 786 -17.91 -19.22 17.30
N LYS A 787 -18.89 -18.98 18.17
CA LYS A 787 -19.13 -19.82 19.36
C LYS A 787 -19.61 -21.21 18.97
N ALA A 788 -20.45 -21.32 17.94
CA ALA A 788 -20.85 -22.60 17.37
C ALA A 788 -19.66 -23.34 16.73
N ALA A 789 -18.76 -22.61 16.06
CA ALA A 789 -17.54 -23.20 15.51
C ALA A 789 -16.58 -23.70 16.59
N ASP A 790 -16.41 -22.97 17.69
CA ASP A 790 -15.58 -23.42 18.82
C ASP A 790 -16.08 -24.76 19.37
N ILE A 791 -17.40 -24.94 19.45
CA ILE A 791 -18.01 -26.21 19.85
C ILE A 791 -17.69 -27.32 18.85
N VAL A 792 -17.68 -27.05 17.54
CA VAL A 792 -17.27 -28.01 16.51
C VAL A 792 -15.79 -28.38 16.68
N CYS A 793 -14.92 -27.38 16.74
CA CYS A 793 -13.47 -27.58 16.83
C CYS A 793 -13.07 -28.32 18.10
N ARG A 794 -13.66 -27.98 19.25
CA ARG A 794 -13.45 -28.68 20.51
C ARG A 794 -13.92 -30.14 20.47
N GLN A 795 -15.03 -30.44 19.78
CA GLN A 795 -15.48 -31.82 19.60
C GLN A 795 -14.54 -32.65 18.70
N LEU A 796 -13.85 -32.00 17.76
CA LEU A 796 -12.81 -32.62 16.92
C LEU A 796 -11.44 -32.72 17.62
N GLY A 797 -11.30 -32.15 18.83
CA GLY A 797 -10.08 -32.18 19.62
C GLY A 797 -9.11 -31.04 19.36
N PHE A 798 -9.55 -29.98 18.69
CA PHE A 798 -8.83 -28.71 18.55
C PHE A 798 -9.14 -27.78 19.75
N LEU A 799 -8.29 -26.78 20.02
CA LEU A 799 -8.51 -25.87 21.16
C LEU A 799 -9.53 -24.78 20.82
N VAL A 800 -9.42 -24.19 19.62
CA VAL A 800 -10.24 -23.04 19.20
C VAL A 800 -10.69 -23.19 17.75
N ALA A 801 -11.79 -22.52 17.39
CA ALA A 801 -12.12 -22.22 16.01
C ALA A 801 -11.38 -20.96 15.55
N VAL A 802 -10.77 -21.05 14.38
CA VAL A 802 -10.05 -19.94 13.73
C VAL A 802 -10.99 -19.18 12.80
N GLN A 803 -11.94 -19.88 12.16
CA GLN A 803 -12.84 -19.27 11.19
C GLN A 803 -14.16 -20.05 11.05
N VAL A 804 -15.26 -19.31 10.83
CA VAL A 804 -16.52 -19.82 10.27
C VAL A 804 -16.58 -19.43 8.79
N SER A 805 -16.75 -20.42 7.94
CA SER A 805 -16.95 -20.27 6.50
C SER A 805 -18.44 -20.42 6.18
N LYS A 806 -19.00 -19.41 5.51
CA LYS A 806 -20.43 -19.34 5.17
C LYS A 806 -20.64 -19.62 3.69
N ARG A 807 -21.87 -19.90 3.29
CA ARG A 807 -22.30 -20.10 1.91
C ARG A 807 -21.49 -21.18 1.17
N ALA A 808 -21.33 -22.33 1.81
CA ALA A 808 -20.63 -23.49 1.25
C ALA A 808 -19.19 -23.22 0.76
N GLU A 809 -18.50 -22.22 1.32
CA GLU A 809 -17.11 -21.87 1.00
C GLU A 809 -16.15 -23.05 1.17
N LEU A 810 -16.38 -23.93 2.16
CA LEU A 810 -15.61 -25.17 2.37
C LEU A 810 -16.30 -26.41 1.76
N GLY A 811 -17.16 -26.18 0.77
CA GLY A 811 -17.81 -27.17 -0.07
C GLY A 811 -19.27 -27.45 0.32
N ALA A 812 -20.15 -27.53 -0.67
CA ALA A 812 -21.57 -27.87 -0.51
C ALA A 812 -21.80 -29.39 -0.32
N GLY A 813 -22.87 -29.75 0.38
CA GLY A 813 -23.40 -31.10 0.43
C GLY A 813 -23.88 -31.57 -0.95
N GLY A 814 -23.66 -32.86 -1.24
CA GLY A 814 -24.19 -33.46 -2.47
C GLY A 814 -25.70 -33.62 -2.40
N VAL A 815 -26.37 -33.75 -3.56
CA VAL A 815 -27.84 -33.88 -3.72
C VAL A 815 -28.49 -35.02 -2.87
N ARG A 816 -27.69 -35.94 -2.31
CA ARG A 816 -28.14 -37.06 -1.47
C ARG A 816 -27.87 -36.89 0.03
N VAL A 817 -27.25 -35.79 0.44
CA VAL A 817 -26.98 -35.47 1.85
C VAL A 817 -28.12 -34.57 2.33
N SER A 818 -28.64 -34.78 3.54
CA SER A 818 -29.69 -33.92 4.11
C SER A 818 -29.06 -32.79 4.93
N ILE A 819 -29.68 -31.62 4.98
CA ILE A 819 -29.34 -30.56 5.95
C ILE A 819 -30.06 -30.90 7.27
N LEU A 820 -29.30 -31.13 8.35
CA LEU A 820 -29.84 -31.63 9.62
C LEU A 820 -30.04 -30.53 10.67
N LEU A 821 -29.26 -29.46 10.62
CA LEU A 821 -29.35 -28.34 11.56
C LEU A 821 -29.42 -27.00 10.83
N ASP A 822 -30.19 -26.08 11.41
CA ASP A 822 -30.46 -24.74 10.93
C ASP A 822 -30.76 -23.82 12.14
N ASP A 823 -30.65 -22.50 11.95
CA ASP A 823 -30.75 -21.46 12.99
C ASP A 823 -29.89 -21.76 14.23
N VAL A 824 -28.63 -22.19 14.03
CA VAL A 824 -27.78 -22.68 15.12
C VAL A 824 -27.14 -21.51 15.88
N ASP A 825 -27.66 -21.23 17.06
CA ASP A 825 -27.22 -20.16 17.95
C ASP A 825 -26.72 -20.73 19.28
N CYS A 826 -25.41 -20.64 19.51
CA CYS A 826 -24.73 -21.22 20.66
C CYS A 826 -24.25 -20.14 21.64
N GLU A 827 -24.29 -20.45 22.94
CA GLU A 827 -23.72 -19.61 23.99
C GLU A 827 -22.21 -19.81 24.15
N GLY A 828 -21.66 -20.94 23.68
CA GLY A 828 -20.24 -21.31 23.67
C GLY A 828 -19.84 -22.29 24.76
N THR A 829 -20.76 -22.65 25.67
CA THR A 829 -20.50 -23.57 26.79
C THR A 829 -20.94 -25.01 26.48
N GLU A 830 -21.75 -25.19 25.45
CA GLU A 830 -22.37 -26.44 25.05
C GLU A 830 -21.34 -27.50 24.62
N LYS A 831 -21.60 -28.78 24.92
CA LYS A 831 -20.67 -29.87 24.59
C LYS A 831 -20.81 -30.37 23.16
N THR A 832 -21.98 -30.19 22.56
CA THR A 832 -22.30 -30.61 21.19
C THR A 832 -23.22 -29.59 20.52
N LEU A 833 -23.19 -29.46 19.19
CA LEU A 833 -24.09 -28.57 18.46
C LEU A 833 -25.59 -28.81 18.73
N LEU A 834 -25.98 -30.06 19.05
CA LEU A 834 -27.37 -30.40 19.42
C LEU A 834 -27.86 -29.81 20.74
N GLN A 835 -26.96 -29.20 21.52
CA GLN A 835 -27.31 -28.54 22.79
C GLN A 835 -27.49 -27.03 22.62
N CYS A 836 -27.05 -26.47 21.49
CA CYS A 836 -27.30 -25.07 21.16
C CYS A 836 -28.78 -24.86 20.86
N LYS A 837 -29.22 -23.61 20.88
CA LYS A 837 -30.54 -23.27 20.33
C LYS A 837 -30.49 -23.47 18.81
N HIS A 838 -31.40 -24.26 18.28
CA HIS A 838 -31.47 -24.54 16.85
C HIS A 838 -32.92 -24.86 16.42
N ALA A 839 -33.20 -24.77 15.12
CA ALA A 839 -34.47 -25.22 14.55
C ALA A 839 -34.67 -26.73 14.77
N LYS A 840 -35.90 -27.23 14.60
CA LYS A 840 -36.15 -28.68 14.71
C LYS A 840 -35.26 -29.44 13.70
N ILE A 841 -34.61 -30.51 14.14
CA ILE A 841 -33.69 -31.30 13.28
C ILE A 841 -34.37 -31.70 11.97
N GLY A 842 -33.69 -31.45 10.84
CA GLY A 842 -34.19 -31.70 9.49
C GLY A 842 -35.25 -30.72 8.99
N LYS A 843 -35.59 -29.68 9.77
CA LYS A 843 -36.43 -28.55 9.34
C LYS A 843 -35.54 -27.34 9.12
N HIS A 844 -35.41 -26.95 7.86
CA HIS A 844 -34.61 -25.81 7.42
C HIS A 844 -35.29 -25.13 6.22
N ASN A 845 -34.93 -23.88 5.95
CA ASN A 845 -35.23 -23.20 4.68
C ASN A 845 -34.00 -23.07 3.77
N CYS A 846 -32.84 -23.57 4.23
CA CYS A 846 -31.58 -23.49 3.51
C CYS A 846 -31.47 -24.44 2.32
N SER A 847 -30.60 -24.10 1.39
CA SER A 847 -30.03 -24.97 0.35
C SER A 847 -28.60 -25.38 0.70
N HIS A 848 -28.01 -26.35 -0.03
CA HIS A 848 -26.61 -26.73 0.21
C HIS A 848 -25.60 -25.63 -0.14
N ASP A 849 -26.02 -24.58 -0.85
CA ASP A 849 -25.20 -23.38 -1.05
C ASP A 849 -25.04 -22.55 0.24
N GLU A 850 -25.76 -22.91 1.32
CA GLU A 850 -25.73 -22.29 2.65
C GLU A 850 -25.12 -23.24 3.70
N ASP A 851 -24.49 -24.34 3.27
CA ASP A 851 -23.80 -25.23 4.21
C ASP A 851 -22.60 -24.50 4.85
N VAL A 852 -22.49 -24.62 6.17
CA VAL A 852 -21.42 -24.00 6.94
C VAL A 852 -20.16 -24.86 6.95
N GLY A 853 -19.00 -24.19 6.92
CA GLY A 853 -17.69 -24.78 7.14
C GLY A 853 -17.00 -24.13 8.33
N VAL A 854 -15.99 -24.80 8.88
CA VAL A 854 -15.13 -24.21 9.92
C VAL A 854 -13.66 -24.55 9.68
N ILE A 855 -12.78 -23.72 10.24
CA ILE A 855 -11.35 -23.97 10.37
C ILE A 855 -11.00 -23.96 11.85
N CYS A 856 -10.23 -24.95 12.30
CA CYS A 856 -9.86 -25.21 13.68
C CYS A 856 -8.36 -25.07 13.92
N GLY A 857 -7.96 -24.71 15.14
CA GLY A 857 -6.56 -24.48 15.52
C GLY A 857 -6.23 -24.94 16.94
N PHE A 858 -4.93 -24.95 17.27
CA PHE A 858 -4.37 -25.35 18.57
C PHE A 858 -3.70 -24.19 19.33
N ASP A 859 -3.86 -22.95 18.85
CA ASP A 859 -3.21 -21.80 19.45
C ASP A 859 -4.28 -20.83 19.96
N GLU A 860 -4.31 -20.60 21.26
CA GLU A 860 -5.19 -19.59 21.89
C GLU A 860 -4.73 -18.15 21.56
N HIS A 861 -3.55 -17.99 20.91
CA HIS A 861 -2.95 -16.70 20.59
C HIS A 861 -2.90 -16.41 19.07
N ALA A 862 -3.74 -17.08 18.28
CA ALA A 862 -3.89 -16.81 16.85
C ALA A 862 -5.09 -15.90 16.54
N VAL A 863 -5.28 -14.84 17.34
CA VAL A 863 -5.88 -13.56 16.92
C VAL A 863 -5.26 -12.47 17.79
N GLU A 864 -4.18 -11.87 17.31
CA GLU A 864 -3.97 -10.41 17.24
C GLU A 864 -2.78 -10.11 16.31
#